data_AF-A0A660PJL0-F1
#
_entry.id   AF-A0A660PJL0-F1
#
_cell.length_a   1.000
_cell.length_b   1.000
_cell.length_c   1.000
_cell.angle_alpha   90.00
_cell.angle_beta   90.00
_cell.angle_gamma   90.00
#
_symmetry.space_group_name_H-M   'P 1'
#
loop_
_entity.id
_entity.type
_entity.pdbx_description
1 polymer ?
#
loop_
_entity_poly.entity_id
_entity_poly.type
_entity_poly.pdbx_seq_one_letter_code
_entity_poly.pdbx_strand_id
1 'polypeptide(L)'
;MTRKFGQILFLTLLTFAFLAGSAFAEDSKAIKKNATLDEVLPTIEQHPVFPHDSFRTWPANKNMGADDAGPGEPDAYFGDAPRNLGFDQRGTVPPGPAVGLTMGLTTYDYQHNGRTTRQVAWRGSYDVHVAWMKKNNSNPVIGAGVRLTAYNMWNASTGTLAWPATTNFGGDDLHASTERSGYCGLDVMSDGRGIPYNHYDPDGLSPYNYYPVVWPDQSAGAGTWGYKQGAPEDVRAEDWAQGDMDWTWPYATFQLYDNGVDLDTVFHIVASESGAISNLVHRYFRRTGGPHPSSPANSWTSMTFDSGQTITTVVEAAPPDVASGYEGKVAIVWCAYFGASGPGDGESGYLEPISLLLEQNAQDVYMMTSDDAGLNWNSKYNVTKNDITSTSLNWWPYADINAVIDTEGRLHIVWAARAHQNLTGDPGTVIDPQMDYPLFPMGSRILHWSDEGETVGALNDNYVTIVRDGMADWTEMDSICTGGAWHSMSLNLPQIGQCDDKLYVTFSQFQDVANGIWDNCHISAWTQNIGTGSANANLYFSVSTMANGGLNWDPARLLTDFTPRCDTAYTSDPSDPVDPTATSVCHSHFYNSMSRWGMDISGGGNFTNAVVVSDPSWTVTSTDYFMDVFYVDDLWPGGLVQGEGMWAVDPIKWFRFPCVDAVEAPVLVYEPAGIFEETPSWTKPGEEETVTVTLTNIGNTDLTVSSIVVEEIDNADPSYDGWLTYDDKGFSGTITEVVPSNYWDIDLIINTGGVVTETAVLQGRVIFNSNAGNGADTLKIGYVVADTVQLYEQDTLFTQSIGITVANNGNYGGGLYDTCGRMDFHI
;
A
#
# COMPACT_ATOMS: atom_id res chain seq x y z
N MET A 1 -32.62 43.55 -38.07
CA MET A 1 -33.13 42.49 -37.18
C MET A 1 -33.76 41.35 -37.98
N THR A 2 -33.06 40.84 -39.02
CA THR A 2 -33.62 39.89 -40.01
C THR A 2 -32.62 38.83 -40.48
N ARG A 3 -31.46 38.67 -39.83
CA ARG A 3 -30.49 37.60 -40.12
C ARG A 3 -30.48 36.43 -39.12
N LYS A 4 -31.12 36.57 -37.94
CA LYS A 4 -31.18 35.50 -36.92
C LYS A 4 -32.38 34.56 -37.03
N PHE A 5 -33.37 34.86 -37.89
CA PHE A 5 -34.54 33.98 -38.08
C PHE A 5 -34.29 32.83 -39.08
N GLY A 6 -33.35 33.00 -40.02
CA GLY A 6 -33.05 31.97 -41.02
C GLY A 6 -32.29 30.76 -40.47
N GLN A 7 -31.41 30.98 -39.50
CA GLN A 7 -30.61 29.90 -38.89
C GLN A 7 -31.43 29.02 -37.96
N ILE A 8 -32.40 29.60 -37.25
CA ILE A 8 -33.32 28.83 -36.39
C ILE A 8 -34.23 27.95 -37.25
N LEU A 9 -34.79 28.49 -38.35
CA LEU A 9 -35.65 27.73 -39.26
C LEU A 9 -34.91 26.56 -39.93
N PHE A 10 -33.62 26.72 -40.26
CA PHE A 10 -32.81 25.65 -40.88
C PHE A 10 -32.46 24.53 -39.89
N LEU A 11 -32.17 24.87 -38.63
CA LEU A 11 -31.95 23.84 -37.59
C LEU A 11 -33.25 23.09 -37.24
N THR A 12 -34.40 23.78 -37.19
CA THR A 12 -35.67 23.08 -36.86
C THR A 12 -36.11 22.12 -37.97
N LEU A 13 -35.79 22.42 -39.23
CA LEU A 13 -36.06 21.55 -40.37
C LEU A 13 -35.13 20.32 -40.42
N LEU A 14 -33.87 20.44 -39.97
CA LEU A 14 -32.95 19.29 -39.88
C LEU A 14 -33.34 18.33 -38.75
N THR A 15 -33.79 18.84 -37.60
CA THR A 15 -34.24 18.00 -36.48
C THR A 15 -35.53 17.24 -36.80
N PHE A 16 -36.44 17.83 -37.58
CA PHE A 16 -37.64 17.13 -38.06
C PHE A 16 -37.34 16.06 -39.14
N ALA A 17 -36.29 16.24 -39.95
CA ALA A 17 -35.87 15.24 -40.93
C ALA A 17 -35.21 14.01 -40.27
N PHE A 18 -34.47 14.19 -39.17
CA PHE A 18 -33.85 13.09 -38.43
C PHE A 18 -34.86 12.28 -37.59
N LEU A 19 -35.90 12.91 -37.04
CA LEU A 19 -36.95 12.22 -36.28
C LEU A 19 -37.99 11.51 -37.17
N ALA A 20 -38.03 11.80 -38.47
CA ALA A 20 -38.92 11.14 -39.43
C ALA A 20 -38.28 9.88 -40.09
N GLY A 21 -36.98 9.63 -39.88
CA GLY A 21 -36.25 8.50 -40.46
C GLY A 21 -36.23 7.22 -39.62
N SER A 22 -36.65 7.27 -38.35
CA SER A 22 -36.57 6.16 -37.39
C SER A 22 -37.91 5.47 -37.10
N ALA A 23 -38.93 5.70 -37.92
CA ALA A 23 -40.20 4.97 -37.87
C ALA A 23 -40.58 4.53 -39.29
N PHE A 24 -40.93 3.24 -39.44
CA PHE A 24 -41.26 2.49 -40.67
C PHE A 24 -40.12 1.66 -41.29
N ALA A 25 -39.88 0.46 -40.73
CA ALA A 25 -39.91 -0.80 -41.48
C ALA A 25 -39.74 -2.01 -40.54
N GLU A 26 -40.83 -2.44 -39.90
CA GLU A 26 -41.10 -3.86 -39.66
C GLU A 26 -42.01 -4.34 -40.81
N ASP A 27 -41.71 -5.46 -41.47
CA ASP A 27 -42.50 -6.70 -41.37
C ASP A 27 -42.07 -7.79 -42.40
N SER A 28 -42.02 -9.01 -41.86
CA SER A 28 -41.92 -10.38 -42.37
C SER A 28 -41.87 -10.74 -43.89
N LYS A 29 -41.00 -11.72 -44.21
CA LYS A 29 -41.40 -13.08 -44.66
C LYS A 29 -40.23 -14.06 -44.89
N ALA A 30 -40.40 -15.26 -44.36
CA ALA A 30 -39.57 -16.46 -44.52
C ALA A 30 -39.55 -17.02 -45.96
N ILE A 31 -38.45 -17.68 -46.35
CA ILE A 31 -38.40 -18.85 -47.25
C ILE A 31 -37.13 -19.68 -46.97
N LYS A 32 -37.31 -21.00 -46.84
CA LYS A 32 -36.34 -22.09 -46.63
C LYS A 32 -35.42 -22.34 -47.84
N LYS A 33 -34.17 -22.77 -47.65
CA LYS A 33 -33.64 -24.07 -48.13
C LYS A 33 -32.15 -24.36 -47.82
N ASN A 34 -31.93 -25.62 -47.43
CA ASN A 34 -30.66 -26.36 -47.27
C ASN A 34 -29.71 -26.33 -48.48
N ALA A 35 -28.40 -26.39 -48.22
CA ALA A 35 -27.38 -27.21 -48.93
C ALA A 35 -26.00 -27.01 -48.24
N THR A 36 -25.55 -27.97 -47.41
CA THR A 36 -24.41 -28.88 -47.66
C THR A 36 -23.07 -28.18 -47.94
N LEU A 37 -22.20 -28.16 -46.92
CA LEU A 37 -20.79 -27.82 -47.01
C LEU A 37 -20.01 -29.13 -47.15
N ASP A 38 -19.51 -29.40 -48.36
CA ASP A 38 -18.49 -30.41 -48.64
C ASP A 38 -17.59 -29.86 -49.75
N GLU A 39 -16.29 -30.14 -49.60
CA GLU A 39 -15.19 -29.96 -50.56
C GLU A 39 -14.77 -28.51 -50.89
N VAL A 40 -13.61 -28.08 -50.37
CA VAL A 40 -12.34 -27.95 -51.12
C VAL A 40 -11.22 -27.59 -50.12
N LEU A 41 -10.33 -28.54 -49.84
CA LEU A 41 -8.95 -28.31 -49.44
C LEU A 41 -8.05 -28.34 -50.68
N PRO A 42 -6.94 -27.59 -50.67
CA PRO A 42 -5.68 -28.23 -51.02
C PRO A 42 -4.54 -27.91 -50.04
N THR A 43 -4.02 -29.00 -49.46
CA THR A 43 -2.60 -29.35 -49.26
C THR A 43 -1.53 -28.25 -49.23
N ILE A 44 -0.83 -28.13 -48.09
CA ILE A 44 0.56 -27.67 -48.02
C ILE A 44 1.42 -28.76 -47.35
N GLU A 45 2.59 -28.99 -47.95
CA GLU A 45 3.56 -30.04 -47.69
C GLU A 45 4.37 -29.85 -46.38
N GLN A 46 4.48 -30.97 -45.65
CA GLN A 46 5.67 -31.56 -45.00
C GLN A 46 7.05 -30.93 -45.37
N HIS A 47 8.05 -30.61 -44.53
CA HIS A 47 8.74 -31.24 -43.35
C HIS A 47 9.83 -30.22 -42.85
N PRO A 48 10.64 -30.43 -41.77
CA PRO A 48 10.85 -31.64 -40.97
C PRO A 48 10.73 -31.49 -39.44
N VAL A 49 10.57 -32.67 -38.82
CA VAL A 49 10.53 -32.96 -37.38
C VAL A 49 11.83 -33.69 -37.00
N PHE A 50 12.28 -33.46 -35.75
CA PHE A 50 12.88 -34.40 -34.76
C PHE A 50 14.24 -33.96 -34.16
N PRO A 51 14.58 -34.31 -32.88
CA PRO A 51 13.77 -35.03 -31.87
C PRO A 51 13.77 -34.48 -30.42
N HIS A 52 12.70 -34.87 -29.73
CA HIS A 52 12.56 -35.02 -28.27
C HIS A 52 13.53 -36.08 -27.68
N ASP A 53 13.93 -35.89 -26.42
CA ASP A 53 13.87 -36.86 -25.30
C ASP A 53 14.65 -36.26 -24.12
N SER A 54 14.18 -36.20 -22.87
CA SER A 54 13.33 -37.13 -22.14
C SER A 54 12.88 -36.49 -20.82
N PHE A 55 11.62 -36.67 -20.42
CA PHE A 55 11.30 -37.26 -19.11
C PHE A 55 9.92 -37.89 -19.20
N ARG A 56 9.87 -39.13 -18.70
CA ARG A 56 8.82 -40.13 -18.89
C ARG A 56 7.49 -39.72 -18.26
N THR A 57 6.44 -39.99 -19.01
CA THR A 57 5.04 -40.09 -18.58
C THR A 57 4.74 -41.46 -17.97
N TRP A 58 3.71 -41.53 -17.10
CA TRP A 58 2.52 -42.43 -17.12
C TRP A 58 1.95 -42.70 -15.71
N PRO A 59 0.67 -43.11 -15.55
CA PRO A 59 -0.55 -42.74 -16.30
C PRO A 59 -1.85 -42.67 -15.44
N ALA A 60 -2.94 -42.14 -16.03
CA ALA A 60 -4.29 -42.75 -16.14
C ALA A 60 -5.37 -41.64 -16.25
N ASN A 61 -5.97 -41.43 -17.43
CA ASN A 61 -7.25 -42.04 -17.87
C ASN A 61 -8.43 -41.66 -16.95
N LYS A 62 -9.62 -41.24 -17.40
CA LYS A 62 -10.21 -40.89 -18.70
C LYS A 62 -11.69 -40.58 -18.39
N ASN A 63 -12.29 -39.64 -19.14
CA ASN A 63 -13.75 -39.46 -19.35
C ASN A 63 -14.53 -38.86 -18.16
N MET A 64 -15.55 -38.00 -18.29
CA MET A 64 -16.47 -37.65 -19.38
C MET A 64 -16.86 -36.17 -19.25
N GLY A 65 -17.27 -35.55 -20.37
CA GLY A 65 -17.69 -34.15 -20.41
C GLY A 65 -19.07 -33.86 -19.79
N ALA A 66 -19.41 -32.57 -19.82
CA ALA A 66 -20.77 -32.09 -19.65
C ALA A 66 -20.94 -30.83 -20.52
N ASP A 67 -21.91 -30.90 -21.44
CA ASP A 67 -22.54 -29.80 -22.15
C ASP A 67 -23.44 -28.98 -21.20
N ASP A 68 -23.53 -27.68 -21.48
CA ASP A 68 -24.67 -26.74 -21.37
C ASP A 68 -25.83 -27.01 -20.38
N ALA A 69 -26.05 -26.05 -19.45
CA ALA A 69 -27.17 -25.09 -19.48
C ALA A 69 -27.32 -24.37 -18.11
N GLY A 70 -27.24 -23.02 -18.08
CA GLY A 70 -27.65 -22.18 -16.93
C GLY A 70 -29.18 -22.01 -16.83
N PRO A 71 -29.74 -20.99 -16.14
CA PRO A 71 -29.23 -20.12 -15.05
C PRO A 71 -30.16 -20.13 -13.81
N GLY A 72 -29.72 -19.57 -12.68
CA GLY A 72 -30.60 -19.23 -11.55
C GLY A 72 -29.92 -19.15 -10.19
N GLU A 73 -29.55 -17.94 -9.78
CA GLU A 73 -29.41 -17.55 -8.36
C GLU A 73 -30.77 -17.68 -7.63
N PRO A 74 -30.82 -17.98 -6.31
CA PRO A 74 -30.32 -17.09 -5.25
C PRO A 74 -29.71 -17.72 -3.99
N ASP A 75 -29.01 -16.89 -3.21
CA ASP A 75 -28.79 -16.90 -1.76
C ASP A 75 -28.85 -18.24 -0.99
N ALA A 76 -27.69 -18.68 -0.50
CA ALA A 76 -27.60 -19.62 0.62
C ALA A 76 -26.57 -19.13 1.66
N TYR A 77 -27.05 -18.17 2.46
CA TYR A 77 -26.56 -17.85 3.79
C TYR A 77 -26.40 -19.12 4.65
N PHE A 78 -25.31 -19.14 5.41
CA PHE A 78 -24.90 -20.14 6.39
C PHE A 78 -26.06 -20.74 7.21
N GLY A 79 -26.27 -22.05 7.06
CA GLY A 79 -27.21 -22.85 7.85
C GLY A 79 -26.53 -24.08 8.48
N ASP A 80 -26.20 -23.94 9.76
CA ASP A 80 -26.10 -24.93 10.85
C ASP A 80 -25.57 -26.36 10.62
N ALA A 81 -24.38 -26.59 11.19
CA ALA A 81 -24.19 -27.57 12.26
C ALA A 81 -22.91 -27.22 13.07
N PRO A 82 -22.89 -27.33 14.42
CA PRO A 82 -21.69 -27.09 15.21
C PRO A 82 -20.71 -28.23 14.94
N ARG A 83 -19.80 -28.05 13.97
CA ARG A 83 -18.60 -28.88 13.88
C ARG A 83 -17.71 -28.47 15.03
N ASN A 84 -17.70 -29.30 16.07
CA ASN A 84 -16.74 -29.19 17.15
C ASN A 84 -15.35 -29.42 16.53
N LEU A 85 -14.57 -28.35 16.31
CA LEU A 85 -13.32 -28.35 15.54
C LEU A 85 -12.12 -29.01 16.26
N GLY A 86 -12.35 -30.00 17.11
CA GLY A 86 -11.27 -30.87 17.62
C GLY A 86 -10.06 -30.19 18.26
N PHE A 87 -10.14 -28.92 18.67
CA PHE A 87 -9.04 -28.18 19.29
C PHE A 87 -8.90 -28.56 20.77
N ASP A 88 -8.42 -29.77 21.04
CA ASP A 88 -8.08 -30.23 22.40
C ASP A 88 -6.57 -30.17 22.66
N GLN A 89 -5.83 -29.32 21.94
CA GLN A 89 -4.42 -29.07 22.19
C GLN A 89 -4.23 -27.88 23.14
N ARG A 90 -4.31 -28.16 24.44
CA ARG A 90 -3.84 -27.23 25.47
C ARG A 90 -2.32 -27.23 25.52
N GLY A 91 -1.70 -26.09 25.20
CA GLY A 91 -0.66 -25.54 26.07
C GLY A 91 0.82 -25.89 25.81
N THR A 92 1.28 -25.95 24.58
CA THR A 92 2.73 -25.89 24.30
C THR A 92 3.03 -24.96 23.13
N VAL A 93 3.71 -23.83 23.43
CA VAL A 93 4.32 -22.93 22.44
C VAL A 93 5.40 -23.74 21.70
N PRO A 94 5.29 -23.93 20.38
CA PRO A 94 6.33 -24.66 19.66
C PRO A 94 7.61 -23.83 19.55
N PRO A 95 8.80 -24.45 19.66
CA PRO A 95 10.05 -23.81 19.30
C PRO A 95 10.13 -23.73 17.77
N GLY A 96 10.03 -22.52 17.22
CA GLY A 96 10.11 -22.24 15.79
C GLY A 96 10.96 -21.00 15.49
N PRO A 97 11.24 -20.71 14.21
CA PRO A 97 12.02 -19.55 13.73
C PRO A 97 11.44 -18.17 14.10
N ALA A 98 10.22 -18.10 14.63
CA ALA A 98 9.59 -16.84 15.01
C ALA A 98 10.30 -16.17 16.21
N VAL A 99 10.83 -14.97 15.96
CA VAL A 99 11.55 -14.16 16.94
C VAL A 99 10.59 -13.42 17.89
N GLY A 100 11.04 -13.17 19.11
CA GLY A 100 10.27 -12.43 20.10
C GLY A 100 9.59 -13.27 21.18
N LEU A 101 9.20 -12.58 22.25
CA LEU A 101 8.49 -13.13 23.38
C LEU A 101 7.00 -13.31 23.04
N THR A 102 6.42 -14.44 23.39
CA THR A 102 4.97 -14.66 23.22
C THR A 102 4.19 -13.88 24.29
N MET A 103 3.48 -12.83 23.86
CA MET A 103 2.62 -12.00 24.71
C MET A 103 1.26 -12.65 24.98
N GLY A 104 0.80 -13.51 24.08
CA GLY A 104 -0.50 -14.16 24.15
C GLY A 104 -0.71 -15.08 22.97
N LEU A 105 -1.92 -15.63 22.87
CA LEU A 105 -2.34 -16.50 21.77
C LEU A 105 -3.64 -15.96 21.19
N THR A 106 -3.88 -16.28 19.92
CA THR A 106 -5.13 -16.00 19.22
C THR A 106 -5.50 -17.15 18.30
N THR A 107 -6.79 -17.27 17.95
CA THR A 107 -7.22 -18.01 16.75
C THR A 107 -7.94 -17.08 15.78
N TYR A 108 -7.90 -15.77 16.02
CA TYR A 108 -8.63 -14.78 15.28
C TYR A 108 -8.05 -13.41 15.61
N ASP A 109 -7.23 -12.87 14.71
CA ASP A 109 -6.74 -11.50 14.83
C ASP A 109 -6.98 -10.75 13.52
N TYR A 110 -8.26 -10.68 13.15
CA TYR A 110 -8.71 -9.88 12.02
C TYR A 110 -8.72 -8.40 12.39
N GLN A 111 -7.55 -7.79 12.37
CA GLN A 111 -7.41 -6.35 12.17
C GLN A 111 -7.77 -6.11 10.70
N HIS A 112 -8.78 -5.30 10.41
CA HIS A 112 -9.33 -5.15 9.06
C HIS A 112 -8.24 -4.89 7.96
N ASN A 113 -8.48 -5.31 6.71
CA ASN A 113 -7.60 -5.21 5.52
C ASN A 113 -7.35 -3.78 4.99
N GLY A 114 -7.28 -2.80 5.87
CA GLY A 114 -7.16 -1.41 5.43
C GLY A 114 -6.81 -0.46 6.56
N ARG A 115 -6.20 -0.97 7.63
CA ARG A 115 -5.86 -0.13 8.75
C ARG A 115 -4.83 -0.80 9.62
N THR A 116 -3.74 -0.09 9.87
CA THR A 116 -2.65 -0.59 10.69
C THR A 116 -2.76 0.08 12.07
N THR A 117 -3.55 -0.52 12.97
CA THR A 117 -3.73 0.04 14.32
C THR A 117 -2.44 -0.07 15.12
N ARG A 118 -2.26 0.82 16.12
CA ARG A 118 -1.20 0.65 17.11
C ARG A 118 -1.66 -0.40 18.12
N GLN A 119 -0.94 -1.50 18.21
CA GLN A 119 -1.20 -2.64 19.10
C GLN A 119 -0.06 -2.85 20.11
N VAL A 120 0.98 -2.02 20.03
CA VAL A 120 2.07 -1.93 20.99
C VAL A 120 2.40 -0.47 21.24
N ALA A 121 2.52 -0.08 22.50
CA ALA A 121 2.97 1.25 22.88
C ALA A 121 3.47 1.28 24.34
N TRP A 122 4.13 2.38 24.67
CA TRP A 122 4.61 2.73 25.99
C TRP A 122 4.57 4.26 26.11
N ARG A 123 4.41 4.79 27.33
CA ARG A 123 4.51 6.23 27.63
C ARG A 123 4.57 6.42 29.14
N GLY A 124 5.38 7.35 29.63
CA GLY A 124 5.40 7.75 31.05
C GLY A 124 5.98 6.72 32.04
N SER A 125 6.04 5.45 31.67
CA SER A 125 6.72 4.36 32.37
C SER A 125 7.57 3.54 31.39
N TYR A 126 8.33 2.59 31.93
CA TYR A 126 9.05 1.58 31.14
C TYR A 126 8.20 0.37 30.79
N ASP A 127 6.91 0.36 31.16
CA ASP A 127 6.04 -0.77 30.86
C ASP A 127 5.62 -0.73 29.39
N VAL A 128 5.63 -1.90 28.74
CA VAL A 128 5.23 -2.03 27.32
C VAL A 128 3.86 -2.70 27.29
N HIS A 129 2.90 -2.02 26.67
CA HIS A 129 1.51 -2.44 26.59
C HIS A 129 1.23 -3.07 25.23
N VAL A 130 0.47 -4.16 25.21
CA VAL A 130 0.08 -4.88 24.00
C VAL A 130 -1.40 -5.21 24.03
N ALA A 131 -2.10 -5.05 22.90
CA ALA A 131 -3.50 -5.41 22.75
C ALA A 131 -3.76 -6.10 21.41
N TRP A 132 -4.57 -7.16 21.41
CA TRP A 132 -4.87 -7.95 20.21
C TRP A 132 -6.29 -8.48 20.26
N MET A 133 -6.81 -8.90 19.11
CA MET A 133 -8.07 -9.63 19.09
C MET A 133 -7.83 -11.10 19.33
N LYS A 134 -8.75 -11.74 20.04
CA LYS A 134 -8.77 -13.19 20.15
C LYS A 134 -10.16 -13.76 20.05
N LYS A 135 -10.23 -15.01 19.64
CA LYS A 135 -11.43 -15.84 19.70
C LYS A 135 -11.12 -17.08 20.50
N ASN A 136 -11.87 -17.32 21.57
CA ASN A 136 -11.68 -18.51 22.38
C ASN A 136 -12.65 -19.61 21.91
N ASN A 137 -12.17 -20.54 21.09
CA ASN A 137 -12.97 -21.68 20.63
C ASN A 137 -13.20 -22.77 21.71
N SER A 138 -12.53 -22.67 22.87
CA SER A 138 -12.43 -23.76 23.85
C SER A 138 -13.26 -23.59 25.12
N ASN A 139 -13.95 -22.46 25.31
CA ASN A 139 -14.73 -22.24 26.52
C ASN A 139 -16.22 -22.54 26.28
N PRO A 140 -16.76 -23.70 26.73
CA PRO A 140 -18.18 -24.03 26.59
C PRO A 140 -19.12 -23.14 27.41
N VAL A 141 -18.59 -22.26 28.26
CA VAL A 141 -19.37 -21.24 29.01
C VAL A 141 -19.52 -19.95 28.20
N ILE A 142 -18.61 -19.70 27.27
CA ILE A 142 -18.62 -18.57 26.33
C ILE A 142 -19.27 -19.11 25.07
N GLY A 143 -20.33 -18.48 24.57
CA GLY A 143 -20.97 -18.95 23.33
C GLY A 143 -19.91 -19.20 22.25
N ALA A 144 -19.94 -20.39 21.62
CA ALA A 144 -18.99 -20.74 20.58
C ALA A 144 -19.04 -19.66 19.49
N GLY A 145 -18.01 -18.81 19.39
CA GLY A 145 -17.92 -17.80 18.34
C GLY A 145 -17.67 -16.35 18.76
N VAL A 146 -17.66 -16.01 20.05
CA VAL A 146 -17.49 -14.60 20.48
C VAL A 146 -16.04 -14.14 20.34
N ARG A 147 -15.85 -12.97 19.70
CA ARG A 147 -14.55 -12.27 19.54
C ARG A 147 -14.35 -11.33 20.73
N LEU A 148 -13.15 -11.34 21.29
CA LEU A 148 -12.76 -10.54 22.45
C LEU A 148 -11.53 -9.70 22.12
N THR A 149 -11.30 -8.66 22.92
CA THR A 149 -10.04 -7.91 22.94
C THR A 149 -9.26 -8.34 24.16
N ALA A 150 -8.02 -8.76 23.94
CA ALA A 150 -7.08 -9.12 24.99
C ALA A 150 -6.03 -8.04 25.16
N TYR A 151 -5.50 -7.95 26.37
CA TYR A 151 -4.44 -7.02 26.74
C TYR A 151 -3.35 -7.73 27.54
N ASN A 152 -2.10 -7.35 27.34
CA ASN A 152 -1.00 -7.74 28.20
C ASN A 152 -0.02 -6.59 28.38
N MET A 153 0.88 -6.76 29.34
CA MET A 153 1.89 -5.78 29.65
C MET A 153 3.20 -6.46 30.03
N TRP A 154 4.30 -5.97 29.47
CA TRP A 154 5.63 -6.18 30.03
C TRP A 154 5.81 -5.25 31.22
N ASN A 155 5.94 -5.83 32.42
CA ASN A 155 6.23 -5.07 33.62
C ASN A 155 7.74 -4.87 33.73
N ALA A 156 8.22 -3.67 33.45
CA ALA A 156 9.64 -3.35 33.51
C ALA A 156 10.18 -3.24 34.93
N SER A 157 9.33 -3.18 35.96
CA SER A 157 9.81 -3.26 37.35
C SER A 157 10.23 -4.69 37.72
N THR A 158 9.57 -5.71 37.15
CA THR A 158 9.86 -7.12 37.42
C THR A 158 10.64 -7.82 36.30
N GLY A 159 10.61 -7.29 35.08
CA GLY A 159 11.18 -7.91 33.89
C GLY A 159 10.43 -9.16 33.44
N THR A 160 9.10 -9.13 33.57
CA THR A 160 8.20 -10.25 33.25
C THR A 160 6.87 -9.76 32.71
N LEU A 161 6.14 -10.64 32.01
CA LEU A 161 4.74 -10.37 31.62
C LEU A 161 3.82 -10.35 32.84
N ALA A 162 2.85 -9.44 32.82
CA ALA A 162 1.82 -9.35 33.86
C ALA A 162 0.88 -10.57 33.85
N TRP A 163 0.46 -11.02 32.67
CA TRP A 163 -0.41 -12.20 32.48
C TRP A 163 0.19 -13.17 31.46
N PRO A 164 1.18 -13.99 31.84
CA PRO A 164 1.84 -14.90 30.91
C PRO A 164 0.86 -15.96 30.38
N ALA A 165 1.14 -16.48 29.17
CA ALA A 165 0.29 -17.43 28.44
C ALA A 165 0.25 -18.87 29.03
N THR A 166 0.37 -19.03 30.35
CA THR A 166 0.45 -20.35 31.01
C THR A 166 -0.91 -21.03 31.18
N THR A 167 -2.03 -20.30 31.05
CA THR A 167 -3.42 -20.83 31.05
C THR A 167 -4.35 -19.88 30.26
N ASN A 168 -5.27 -20.40 29.45
CA ASN A 168 -6.34 -19.63 28.74
C ASN A 168 -5.87 -18.56 27.72
N PHE A 169 -5.00 -18.90 26.77
CA PHE A 169 -4.56 -18.01 25.68
C PHE A 169 -3.76 -16.76 26.12
N GLY A 170 -3.51 -16.57 27.43
CA GLY A 170 -2.74 -15.44 27.95
C GLY A 170 -3.46 -14.09 27.85
N GLY A 171 -2.87 -13.09 28.49
CA GLY A 171 -3.47 -11.75 28.60
C GLY A 171 -4.68 -11.68 29.53
N ASP A 172 -5.10 -10.46 29.79
CA ASP A 172 -6.34 -10.11 30.47
C ASP A 172 -7.43 -9.78 29.45
N ASP A 173 -8.68 -10.14 29.77
CA ASP A 173 -9.84 -9.86 28.91
C ASP A 173 -10.42 -8.49 29.31
N LEU A 174 -10.53 -7.56 28.35
CA LEU A 174 -11.02 -6.20 28.65
C LEU A 174 -12.47 -6.18 29.14
N HIS A 175 -13.24 -7.20 28.78
CA HIS A 175 -14.69 -7.21 28.93
C HIS A 175 -15.19 -8.63 29.19
N ALA A 176 -16.45 -8.74 29.63
CA ALA A 176 -17.04 -10.03 29.98
C ALA A 176 -17.18 -10.90 28.73
N SER A 177 -17.17 -12.22 28.96
CA SER A 177 -17.16 -13.19 27.87
C SER A 177 -18.45 -13.27 27.04
N THR A 178 -19.54 -12.69 27.54
CA THR A 178 -20.80 -12.59 26.78
C THR A 178 -20.81 -11.42 25.80
N GLU A 179 -19.83 -10.52 25.91
CA GLU A 179 -19.73 -9.29 25.14
C GLU A 179 -18.79 -9.51 23.95
N ARG A 180 -19.00 -8.78 22.85
CA ARG A 180 -18.22 -8.94 21.62
C ARG A 180 -17.39 -7.69 21.34
N SER A 181 -16.18 -7.87 20.83
CA SER A 181 -15.35 -6.76 20.36
C SER A 181 -14.41 -7.12 19.21
N GLY A 182 -13.80 -6.08 18.63
CA GLY A 182 -12.79 -6.21 17.60
C GLY A 182 -12.23 -4.87 17.11
N TYR A 183 -11.40 -4.94 16.07
CA TYR A 183 -10.64 -3.82 15.49
C TYR A 183 -9.96 -3.00 16.57
N CYS A 184 -9.16 -3.69 17.39
CA CYS A 184 -8.57 -3.10 18.57
C CYS A 184 -7.27 -2.37 18.26
N GLY A 185 -6.92 -1.49 19.16
CA GLY A 185 -5.57 -0.94 19.28
C GLY A 185 -5.39 -0.41 20.68
N LEU A 186 -4.32 0.34 20.90
CA LEU A 186 -4.02 0.94 22.18
C LEU A 186 -3.22 2.23 22.03
N ASP A 187 -3.40 3.11 23.01
CA ASP A 187 -2.45 4.17 23.33
C ASP A 187 -2.13 4.13 24.83
N VAL A 188 -1.18 4.93 25.30
CA VAL A 188 -0.76 4.96 26.71
C VAL A 188 -0.81 6.38 27.24
N MET A 189 -1.32 6.56 28.46
CA MET A 189 -1.34 7.85 29.14
C MET A 189 0.05 8.27 29.59
N SER A 190 0.20 9.56 29.91
CA SER A 190 1.44 10.09 30.48
C SER A 190 1.84 9.50 31.85
N ASP A 191 0.91 8.83 32.54
CA ASP A 191 1.16 8.15 33.81
C ASP A 191 1.39 6.63 33.68
N GLY A 192 1.55 6.11 32.45
CA GLY A 192 1.81 4.69 32.19
C GLY A 192 0.57 3.80 32.19
N ARG A 193 -0.64 4.36 32.21
CA ARG A 193 -1.87 3.58 32.03
C ARG A 193 -2.13 3.26 30.56
N GLY A 194 -2.34 1.99 30.27
CA GLY A 194 -2.83 1.56 28.97
C GLY A 194 -4.25 2.06 28.71
N ILE A 195 -4.52 2.43 27.46
CA ILE A 195 -5.83 2.77 26.91
C ILE A 195 -6.10 1.90 25.68
N PRO A 196 -6.42 0.61 25.85
CA PRO A 196 -6.95 -0.18 24.76
C PRO A 196 -8.25 0.43 24.25
N TYR A 197 -8.46 0.36 22.94
CA TYR A 197 -9.69 0.77 22.28
C TYR A 197 -10.16 -0.32 21.32
N ASN A 198 -11.46 -0.38 21.08
CA ASN A 198 -12.08 -1.37 20.20
C ASN A 198 -13.47 -0.92 19.76
N HIS A 199 -14.03 -1.58 18.75
CA HIS A 199 -15.49 -1.63 18.68
C HIS A 199 -15.98 -2.63 19.70
N TYR A 200 -17.12 -2.34 20.30
CA TYR A 200 -17.67 -3.16 21.35
C TYR A 200 -19.18 -3.22 21.23
N ASP A 201 -19.69 -4.44 21.39
CA ASP A 201 -21.10 -4.76 21.48
C ASP A 201 -21.37 -5.36 22.88
N PRO A 202 -22.16 -4.66 23.72
CA PRO A 202 -22.44 -5.07 25.10
C PRO A 202 -23.29 -6.32 25.22
N ASP A 203 -24.15 -6.60 24.25
CA ASP A 203 -25.11 -7.69 24.38
C ASP A 203 -24.61 -8.95 23.68
N GLY A 204 -23.70 -8.82 22.70
CA GLY A 204 -23.16 -9.94 21.93
C GLY A 204 -24.22 -10.66 21.10
N LEU A 205 -25.41 -10.05 20.98
CA LEU A 205 -26.60 -10.60 20.35
C LEU A 205 -26.90 -9.84 19.06
N SER A 206 -27.34 -10.57 18.04
CA SER A 206 -27.76 -9.98 16.75
C SER A 206 -29.16 -9.33 16.86
N PRO A 207 -29.40 -8.13 16.27
CA PRO A 207 -28.45 -7.31 15.53
C PRO A 207 -27.40 -6.71 16.46
N TYR A 208 -26.13 -6.84 16.06
CA TYR A 208 -25.01 -6.34 16.84
C TYR A 208 -25.07 -4.81 16.85
N ASN A 209 -24.86 -4.19 18.01
CA ASN A 209 -24.79 -2.74 18.14
C ASN A 209 -23.35 -2.34 18.48
N TYR A 210 -22.57 -1.98 17.48
CA TYR A 210 -21.15 -1.72 17.65
C TYR A 210 -20.87 -0.25 18.00
N TYR A 211 -20.04 -0.04 19.02
CA TYR A 211 -19.63 1.28 19.47
C TYR A 211 -18.12 1.41 19.59
N PRO A 212 -17.53 2.55 19.23
CA PRO A 212 -16.14 2.86 19.52
C PRO A 212 -15.99 3.14 21.02
N VAL A 213 -15.12 2.39 21.67
CA VAL A 213 -14.91 2.45 23.13
C VAL A 213 -13.42 2.47 23.44
N VAL A 214 -13.04 3.27 24.44
CA VAL A 214 -11.73 3.21 25.09
C VAL A 214 -11.86 2.63 26.51
N TRP A 215 -10.84 1.90 26.94
CA TRP A 215 -10.78 1.19 28.22
C TRP A 215 -9.57 1.65 29.04
N PRO A 216 -9.65 2.79 29.75
CA PRO A 216 -8.57 3.22 30.61
C PRO A 216 -8.29 2.22 31.73
N ASP A 217 -7.03 1.85 31.93
CA ASP A 217 -6.62 1.09 33.11
C ASP A 217 -6.88 1.92 34.40
N GLN A 218 -7.12 1.27 35.53
CA GLN A 218 -7.32 1.97 36.81
C GLN A 218 -6.02 2.59 37.33
N SER A 219 -4.90 1.91 37.11
CA SER A 219 -3.54 2.35 37.42
C SER A 219 -2.58 1.65 36.46
N ALA A 220 -1.38 2.19 36.26
CA ALA A 220 -0.40 1.61 35.33
C ALA A 220 -0.21 0.10 35.61
N GLY A 221 -0.56 -0.73 34.63
CA GLY A 221 -0.39 -2.17 34.68
C GLY A 221 -1.31 -2.94 35.63
N ALA A 222 -2.44 -2.36 36.05
CA ALA A 222 -3.39 -3.09 36.90
C ALA A 222 -4.21 -4.12 36.13
N GLY A 223 -4.43 -3.93 34.83
CA GLY A 223 -5.37 -4.76 34.05
C GLY A 223 -6.73 -4.80 34.71
N THR A 224 -7.16 -3.67 35.25
CA THR A 224 -8.46 -3.56 35.92
C THR A 224 -9.20 -2.42 35.26
N TRP A 225 -10.18 -2.77 34.44
CA TRP A 225 -10.88 -1.83 33.58
C TRP A 225 -12.07 -1.26 34.33
N GLY A 226 -11.88 -0.08 34.92
CA GLY A 226 -12.83 0.49 35.91
C GLY A 226 -14.11 1.07 35.32
N TYR A 227 -14.10 1.49 34.06
CA TYR A 227 -15.27 2.05 33.37
C TYR A 227 -14.97 2.22 31.87
N LYS A 228 -15.82 1.69 30.99
CA LYS A 228 -15.72 1.92 29.55
C LYS A 228 -16.09 3.37 29.21
N GLN A 229 -15.30 4.04 28.39
CA GLN A 229 -15.61 5.38 27.90
C GLN A 229 -15.91 5.27 26.41
N GLY A 230 -17.19 5.32 26.06
CA GLY A 230 -17.64 5.30 24.66
C GLY A 230 -17.85 6.71 24.11
N ALA A 231 -17.91 6.81 22.78
CA ALA A 231 -18.56 7.93 22.11
C ALA A 231 -19.96 8.19 22.72
N PRO A 232 -20.41 9.45 22.81
CA PRO A 232 -21.55 9.85 23.61
C PRO A 232 -22.85 9.17 23.16
N GLU A 233 -23.71 8.83 24.12
CA GLU A 233 -25.06 8.27 23.86
C GLU A 233 -25.96 9.24 23.08
N ASP A 234 -25.68 10.54 23.14
CA ASP A 234 -26.47 11.60 22.49
C ASP A 234 -26.43 11.51 20.96
N VAL A 235 -25.30 11.04 20.41
CA VAL A 235 -25.14 10.73 18.98
C VAL A 235 -26.07 9.59 18.56
N ARG A 236 -26.39 8.66 19.47
CA ARG A 236 -27.31 7.54 19.21
C ARG A 236 -28.75 8.01 19.00
N ALA A 237 -29.16 9.12 19.59
CA ALA A 237 -30.56 9.56 19.54
C ALA A 237 -30.95 10.15 18.17
N GLU A 238 -30.01 10.82 17.49
CA GLU A 238 -30.20 11.31 16.12
C GLU A 238 -30.05 10.18 15.09
N ASP A 239 -29.12 9.25 15.33
CA ASP A 239 -28.79 8.16 14.42
C ASP A 239 -29.82 7.00 14.44
N TRP A 240 -30.42 6.67 15.60
CA TRP A 240 -31.50 5.66 15.68
C TRP A 240 -32.77 6.07 14.93
N ALA A 241 -33.00 7.37 14.73
CA ALA A 241 -34.13 7.85 13.94
C ALA A 241 -33.96 7.54 12.44
N GLN A 242 -32.74 7.21 11.99
CA GLN A 242 -32.39 6.98 10.58
C GLN A 242 -32.16 5.50 10.24
N GLY A 243 -32.22 4.60 11.23
CA GLY A 243 -32.06 3.16 11.08
C GLY A 243 -30.67 2.72 11.53
N ASP A 244 -30.62 1.79 12.49
CA ASP A 244 -29.46 1.09 13.09
C ASP A 244 -28.08 1.38 12.44
N MET A 245 -27.45 2.52 12.77
CA MET A 245 -26.09 2.86 12.32
C MET A 245 -25.07 2.36 13.34
N ASP A 246 -24.18 1.47 12.89
CA ASP A 246 -23.11 0.86 13.69
C ASP A 246 -21.77 1.60 13.46
N TRP A 247 -21.03 1.92 14.52
CA TRP A 247 -19.72 2.58 14.41
C TRP A 247 -18.61 1.57 14.73
N THR A 248 -17.96 1.00 13.71
CA THR A 248 -17.21 -0.25 13.85
C THR A 248 -15.69 -0.14 13.79
N TRP A 249 -15.09 0.87 13.14
CA TRP A 249 -13.63 0.89 12.93
C TRP A 249 -12.90 2.02 13.70
N PRO A 250 -12.73 1.93 15.03
CA PRO A 250 -12.19 3.04 15.83
C PRO A 250 -10.67 3.17 15.81
N TYR A 251 -10.13 4.36 15.55
CA TYR A 251 -8.77 4.77 15.93
C TYR A 251 -8.83 5.75 17.08
N ALA A 252 -8.04 5.53 18.13
CA ALA A 252 -7.94 6.47 19.22
C ALA A 252 -6.50 6.86 19.53
N THR A 253 -6.30 8.11 19.91
CA THR A 253 -5.03 8.64 20.40
C THR A 253 -5.29 9.57 21.59
N PHE A 254 -4.31 9.67 22.48
CA PHE A 254 -4.30 10.48 23.68
C PHE A 254 -3.31 11.63 23.52
N GLN A 255 -3.75 12.84 23.86
CA GLN A 255 -2.95 14.06 23.83
C GLN A 255 -2.88 14.71 25.21
N LEU A 256 -1.68 15.14 25.60
CA LEU A 256 -1.50 16.17 26.61
C LEU A 256 -1.48 17.52 25.91
N TYR A 257 -2.35 18.44 26.33
CA TYR A 257 -2.47 19.75 25.69
C TYR A 257 -2.45 20.85 26.76
N ASP A 258 -1.45 21.72 26.71
CA ASP A 258 -1.43 22.94 27.52
C ASP A 258 -2.24 24.02 26.79
N ASN A 259 -3.41 24.36 27.32
CA ASN A 259 -4.28 25.37 26.74
C ASN A 259 -3.87 26.82 27.12
N GLY A 260 -2.71 26.98 27.78
CA GLY A 260 -2.19 28.25 28.30
C GLY A 260 -2.76 28.67 29.65
N VAL A 261 -3.67 27.86 30.23
CA VAL A 261 -4.29 28.07 31.54
C VAL A 261 -4.06 26.86 32.44
N ASP A 262 -4.34 25.66 31.93
CA ASP A 262 -4.17 24.37 32.61
C ASP A 262 -3.67 23.30 31.61
N LEU A 263 -2.96 22.28 32.12
CA LEU A 263 -2.64 21.08 31.34
C LEU A 263 -3.89 20.21 31.21
N ASP A 264 -4.50 20.22 30.03
CA ASP A 264 -5.64 19.38 29.69
C ASP A 264 -5.21 18.01 29.15
N THR A 265 -6.11 17.05 29.33
CA THR A 265 -6.06 15.74 28.69
C THR A 265 -7.12 15.69 27.61
N VAL A 266 -6.76 15.27 26.40
CA VAL A 266 -7.69 15.17 25.27
C VAL A 266 -7.68 13.75 24.70
N PHE A 267 -8.89 13.19 24.53
CA PHE A 267 -9.12 11.93 23.84
C PHE A 267 -9.65 12.21 22.44
N HIS A 268 -9.02 11.59 21.46
CA HIS A 268 -9.37 11.69 20.06
C HIS A 268 -9.80 10.31 19.59
N ILE A 269 -10.97 10.20 18.96
CA ILE A 269 -11.44 8.95 18.36
C ILE A 269 -11.96 9.27 16.96
N VAL A 270 -11.57 8.49 15.96
CA VAL A 270 -12.24 8.45 14.66
C VAL A 270 -12.87 7.08 14.45
N ALA A 271 -14.02 7.03 13.80
CA ALA A 271 -14.65 5.78 13.39
C ALA A 271 -15.46 6.00 12.11
N SER A 272 -15.67 4.94 11.33
CA SER A 272 -16.61 4.93 10.21
C SER A 272 -17.83 4.06 10.52
N GLU A 273 -18.94 4.41 9.87
CA GLU A 273 -20.20 3.69 9.92
C GLU A 273 -20.11 2.36 9.15
N SER A 274 -20.61 1.25 9.71
CA SER A 274 -20.84 0.01 8.96
C SER A 274 -22.29 -0.09 8.51
N GLY A 275 -22.50 -0.21 7.20
CA GLY A 275 -23.82 -0.42 6.59
C GLY A 275 -23.72 -0.90 5.14
N ALA A 276 -24.79 -1.49 4.62
CA ALA A 276 -24.90 -1.96 3.23
C ALA A 276 -25.36 -0.86 2.26
N ILE A 277 -25.16 0.41 2.63
CA ILE A 277 -25.67 1.57 1.92
C ILE A 277 -24.50 2.48 1.59
N SER A 278 -24.27 2.66 0.30
CA SER A 278 -24.17 3.93 -0.42
C SER A 278 -23.69 5.24 0.20
N ASN A 279 -23.48 5.44 1.51
CA ASN A 279 -22.95 6.70 2.05
C ASN A 279 -22.40 6.45 3.47
N LEU A 280 -21.35 5.65 3.61
CA LEU A 280 -20.74 5.47 4.94
C LEU A 280 -20.17 6.81 5.40
N VAL A 281 -20.48 7.18 6.64
CA VAL A 281 -20.00 8.43 7.23
C VAL A 281 -18.75 8.18 8.06
N HIS A 282 -17.76 9.07 7.94
CA HIS A 282 -16.61 9.12 8.83
C HIS A 282 -16.76 10.21 9.87
N ARG A 283 -16.54 9.86 11.14
CA ARG A 283 -16.79 10.76 12.26
C ARG A 283 -15.61 10.82 13.21
N TYR A 284 -15.30 12.03 13.64
CA TYR A 284 -14.34 12.35 14.69
C TYR A 284 -15.10 12.66 15.99
N PHE A 285 -14.56 12.18 17.11
CA PHE A 285 -15.03 12.42 18.46
C PHE A 285 -13.88 12.93 19.31
N ARG A 286 -14.17 13.95 20.13
CA ARG A 286 -13.22 14.61 21.01
C ARG A 286 -13.78 14.71 22.41
N ARG A 287 -12.95 14.47 23.41
CA ARG A 287 -13.28 14.75 24.81
C ARG A 287 -12.11 15.40 25.52
N THR A 288 -12.39 16.42 26.30
CA THR A 288 -11.43 17.08 27.19
C THR A 288 -11.63 16.64 28.63
N GLY A 289 -10.56 16.61 29.41
CA GLY A 289 -10.59 16.33 30.84
C GLY A 289 -10.04 14.95 31.22
N GLY A 290 -9.68 14.83 32.51
CA GLY A 290 -8.97 13.67 33.02
C GLY A 290 -9.71 12.33 32.82
N PRO A 291 -8.96 11.22 32.74
CA PRO A 291 -9.49 9.89 32.44
C PRO A 291 -10.40 9.30 33.51
N HIS A 292 -10.51 9.93 34.67
CA HIS A 292 -11.36 9.44 35.75
C HIS A 292 -12.84 9.67 35.41
N PRO A 293 -13.72 8.66 35.55
CA PRO A 293 -15.14 8.79 35.21
C PRO A 293 -15.90 9.85 36.03
N SER A 294 -15.33 10.28 37.16
CA SER A 294 -15.86 11.40 37.96
C SER A 294 -15.31 12.79 37.59
N SER A 295 -14.50 12.89 36.53
CA SER A 295 -13.99 14.18 36.08
C SER A 295 -15.14 15.01 35.48
N PRO A 296 -15.44 16.21 35.98
CA PRO A 296 -16.66 16.96 35.66
C PRO A 296 -16.75 17.56 34.24
N ALA A 297 -15.80 17.29 33.34
CA ALA A 297 -15.77 17.78 31.95
C ALA A 297 -16.23 16.71 30.93
N ASN A 298 -17.38 16.09 31.16
CA ASN A 298 -17.81 14.86 30.48
C ASN A 298 -18.50 15.02 29.11
N SER A 299 -18.47 16.19 28.47
CA SER A 299 -19.11 16.36 27.16
C SER A 299 -18.16 16.01 26.02
N TRP A 300 -18.51 14.99 25.25
CA TRP A 300 -17.90 14.73 23.96
C TRP A 300 -18.40 15.75 22.93
N THR A 301 -17.51 16.17 22.04
CA THR A 301 -17.86 16.87 20.80
C THR A 301 -17.59 15.95 19.62
N SER A 302 -18.35 16.07 18.55
CA SER A 302 -18.15 15.27 17.33
C SER A 302 -18.28 16.11 16.07
N MET A 303 -17.68 15.63 14.99
CA MET A 303 -17.88 16.16 13.65
C MET A 303 -17.83 15.03 12.61
N THR A 304 -18.64 15.15 11.57
CA THR A 304 -18.45 14.40 10.34
C THR A 304 -17.40 15.13 9.50
N PHE A 305 -16.35 14.42 9.10
CA PHE A 305 -15.27 14.99 8.27
C PHE A 305 -15.31 14.48 6.84
N ASP A 306 -15.99 13.35 6.59
CA ASP A 306 -16.13 12.79 5.25
C ASP A 306 -17.35 11.84 5.17
N SER A 307 -17.82 11.59 3.95
CA SER A 307 -18.72 10.51 3.55
C SER A 307 -18.08 9.75 2.38
N GLY A 308 -17.78 8.47 2.57
CA GLY A 308 -17.14 7.63 1.55
C GLY A 308 -17.17 6.17 1.95
N GLN A 309 -17.17 5.27 0.97
CA GLN A 309 -17.15 3.81 1.21
C GLN A 309 -15.72 3.34 1.53
N THR A 310 -15.14 3.87 2.60
CA THR A 310 -13.85 3.40 3.10
C THR A 310 -13.87 3.25 4.61
N ILE A 311 -12.87 2.55 5.12
CA ILE A 311 -12.79 2.11 6.53
C ILE A 311 -11.42 2.39 7.13
N THR A 312 -10.62 3.12 6.36
CA THR A 312 -9.24 3.47 6.63
C THR A 312 -9.19 4.85 7.26
N THR A 313 -9.09 4.92 8.58
CA THR A 313 -8.96 6.20 9.30
C THR A 313 -7.91 6.11 10.41
N VAL A 314 -7.11 7.16 10.53
CA VAL A 314 -6.10 7.36 11.57
C VAL A 314 -6.33 8.73 12.17
N VAL A 315 -6.22 8.82 13.49
CA VAL A 315 -6.13 10.10 14.19
C VAL A 315 -4.85 10.12 14.98
N GLU A 316 -4.06 11.16 14.79
CA GLU A 316 -2.76 11.26 15.44
C GLU A 316 -2.51 12.61 16.08
N ALA A 317 -1.95 12.57 17.28
CA ALA A 317 -1.75 13.76 18.11
C ALA A 317 -0.26 13.97 18.38
N ALA A 318 0.13 15.24 18.50
CA ALA A 318 1.48 15.63 18.80
C ALA A 318 1.98 15.01 20.13
N PRO A 319 3.26 14.65 20.23
CA PRO A 319 3.83 14.17 21.48
C PRO A 319 3.90 15.30 22.53
N PRO A 320 3.97 14.96 23.83
CA PRO A 320 4.08 15.96 24.90
C PRO A 320 5.31 16.88 24.79
N ASP A 321 6.39 16.40 24.18
CA ASP A 321 7.67 17.11 24.03
C ASP A 321 7.88 17.60 22.58
N VAL A 322 6.79 17.78 21.83
CA VAL A 322 6.84 18.35 20.47
C VAL A 322 7.45 19.76 20.49
N ALA A 323 8.08 20.16 19.38
CA ALA A 323 8.59 21.50 19.18
C ALA A 323 7.52 22.57 19.48
N SER A 324 7.98 23.68 20.06
CA SER A 324 7.07 24.70 20.56
C SER A 324 6.21 25.30 19.44
N GLY A 325 4.91 25.44 19.71
CA GLY A 325 3.92 25.89 18.73
C GLY A 325 3.09 24.76 18.11
N TYR A 326 3.48 23.49 18.33
CA TYR A 326 2.79 22.31 17.80
C TYR A 326 2.11 21.46 18.88
N GLU A 327 2.10 21.91 20.14
CA GLU A 327 1.56 21.15 21.29
C GLU A 327 0.08 20.81 21.11
N GLY A 328 -0.67 21.67 20.40
CA GLY A 328 -2.07 21.45 20.04
C GLY A 328 -2.28 20.63 18.77
N LYS A 329 -1.23 20.26 18.04
CA LYS A 329 -1.39 19.67 16.70
C LYS A 329 -2.00 18.28 16.76
N VAL A 330 -3.05 18.07 15.96
CA VAL A 330 -3.71 16.78 15.74
C VAL A 330 -4.06 16.65 14.26
N ALA A 331 -3.91 15.47 13.70
CA ALA A 331 -4.25 15.16 12.32
C ALA A 331 -5.28 14.03 12.25
N ILE A 332 -6.20 14.13 11.30
CA ILE A 332 -7.01 13.00 10.82
C ILE A 332 -6.49 12.68 9.43
N VAL A 333 -6.19 11.40 9.19
CA VAL A 333 -5.72 10.89 7.90
C VAL A 333 -6.58 9.70 7.50
N TRP A 334 -6.99 9.64 6.24
CA TRP A 334 -7.86 8.58 5.76
C TRP A 334 -7.69 8.33 4.27
N CYS A 335 -8.06 7.13 3.82
CA CYS A 335 -8.25 6.87 2.40
C CYS A 335 -9.70 7.15 2.04
N ALA A 336 -9.97 7.80 0.92
CA ALA A 336 -11.31 7.95 0.39
C ALA A 336 -11.27 7.94 -1.14
N TYR A 337 -12.42 7.61 -1.74
CA TYR A 337 -12.49 7.58 -3.18
C TYR A 337 -12.29 8.98 -3.74
N PHE A 338 -11.70 9.02 -4.92
CA PHE A 338 -11.58 10.27 -5.62
C PHE A 338 -12.94 10.88 -5.98
N GLY A 339 -12.98 12.22 -5.98
CA GLY A 339 -14.16 13.02 -6.29
C GLY A 339 -14.88 12.64 -7.59
N ALA A 340 -16.16 13.03 -7.70
CA ALA A 340 -16.92 12.91 -8.96
C ALA A 340 -16.28 13.71 -10.12
N SER A 341 -15.39 14.66 -9.80
CA SER A 341 -14.57 15.44 -10.75
C SER A 341 -13.36 14.68 -11.29
N GLY A 342 -13.00 13.54 -10.68
CA GLY A 342 -11.73 12.83 -10.88
C GLY A 342 -10.82 12.87 -9.64
N PRO A 343 -9.71 12.12 -9.64
CA PRO A 343 -8.72 12.13 -8.57
C PRO A 343 -7.89 13.42 -8.55
N GLY A 344 -7.41 13.78 -7.36
CA GLY A 344 -6.83 15.10 -7.08
C GLY A 344 -7.79 16.21 -6.73
N ASP A 345 -9.09 15.92 -6.59
CA ASP A 345 -10.04 16.88 -6.03
C ASP A 345 -9.84 17.04 -4.50
N GLY A 346 -10.16 18.22 -3.97
CA GLY A 346 -10.12 18.49 -2.53
C GLY A 346 -11.26 17.83 -1.76
N GLU A 347 -12.28 17.34 -2.48
CA GLU A 347 -13.42 16.61 -1.94
C GLU A 347 -13.36 15.14 -2.36
N SER A 348 -13.72 14.26 -1.42
CA SER A 348 -13.91 12.83 -1.68
C SER A 348 -15.20 12.62 -2.47
N GLY A 349 -15.18 11.61 -3.32
CA GLY A 349 -16.30 11.26 -4.16
C GLY A 349 -17.03 10.04 -3.66
N TYR A 350 -18.22 9.88 -4.22
CA TYR A 350 -19.02 8.69 -4.07
C TYR A 350 -19.28 8.10 -5.45
N LEU A 351 -18.96 6.81 -5.62
CA LEU A 351 -19.12 6.09 -6.88
C LEU A 351 -19.95 4.82 -6.61
N GLU A 352 -21.08 4.69 -7.31
CA GLU A 352 -21.89 3.46 -7.29
C GLU A 352 -22.00 2.80 -8.65
N PRO A 353 -22.20 1.47 -8.66
CA PRO A 353 -21.97 0.51 -7.57
C PRO A 353 -20.53 -0.01 -7.63
N ILE A 354 -19.82 0.03 -6.50
CA ILE A 354 -18.47 -0.52 -6.39
C ILE A 354 -18.43 -1.70 -5.41
N SER A 355 -17.63 -2.73 -5.72
CA SER A 355 -17.39 -3.87 -4.82
C SER A 355 -16.41 -3.51 -3.71
N LEU A 356 -16.59 -4.10 -2.52
CA LEU A 356 -15.68 -3.99 -1.36
C LEU A 356 -14.19 -4.22 -1.69
N LEU A 357 -13.87 -5.04 -2.70
CA LEU A 357 -12.47 -5.20 -3.11
C LEU A 357 -11.94 -3.93 -3.77
N LEU A 358 -12.71 -3.32 -4.66
CA LEU A 358 -12.32 -2.09 -5.33
C LEU A 358 -12.30 -0.90 -4.35
N GLU A 359 -13.10 -0.94 -3.28
CA GLU A 359 -13.06 -0.02 -2.12
C GLU A 359 -11.73 -0.01 -1.40
N GLN A 360 -10.94 -1.05 -1.55
CA GLN A 360 -9.66 -1.13 -0.85
C GLN A 360 -8.49 -0.79 -1.78
N ASN A 361 -8.68 -0.84 -3.10
CA ASN A 361 -7.58 -0.89 -4.06
C ASN A 361 -7.44 0.36 -4.95
N ALA A 362 -8.36 1.32 -4.87
CA ALA A 362 -8.36 2.49 -5.74
C ALA A 362 -8.79 3.75 -4.99
N GLN A 363 -7.90 4.28 -4.15
CA GLN A 363 -8.20 5.38 -3.25
C GLN A 363 -7.29 6.60 -3.47
N ASP A 364 -7.69 7.76 -2.96
CA ASP A 364 -6.78 8.86 -2.65
C ASP A 364 -6.56 8.92 -1.13
N VAL A 365 -5.39 9.42 -0.71
CA VAL A 365 -5.10 9.71 0.70
C VAL A 365 -5.46 11.16 1.00
N TYR A 366 -6.25 11.37 2.05
CA TYR A 366 -6.66 12.69 2.52
C TYR A 366 -6.20 12.93 3.94
N MET A 367 -6.04 14.21 4.27
CA MET A 367 -5.78 14.65 5.63
C MET A 367 -6.50 15.95 5.98
N MET A 368 -6.67 16.17 7.29
CA MET A 368 -7.04 17.44 7.91
C MET A 368 -6.22 17.60 9.19
N THR A 369 -5.80 18.83 9.49
CA THR A 369 -5.05 19.15 10.71
C THR A 369 -5.83 20.13 11.59
N SER A 370 -5.52 20.11 12.88
CA SER A 370 -6.00 21.04 13.89
C SER A 370 -4.83 21.45 14.76
N ASP A 371 -4.69 22.75 15.02
CA ASP A 371 -3.61 23.30 15.84
C ASP A 371 -4.04 23.58 17.30
N ASP A 372 -5.28 23.23 17.66
CA ASP A 372 -5.90 23.52 18.96
C ASP A 372 -6.57 22.28 19.59
N ALA A 373 -5.87 21.15 19.47
CA ALA A 373 -6.24 19.85 20.00
C ALA A 373 -7.61 19.36 19.49
N GLY A 374 -7.91 19.59 18.22
CA GLY A 374 -9.13 19.13 17.55
C GLY A 374 -10.37 20.00 17.80
N LEU A 375 -10.21 21.23 18.28
CA LEU A 375 -11.34 22.15 18.51
C LEU A 375 -11.80 22.81 17.21
N ASN A 376 -10.85 23.25 16.37
CA ASN A 376 -11.07 23.76 15.03
C ASN A 376 -10.18 23.01 14.03
N TRP A 377 -10.68 22.81 12.82
CA TRP A 377 -9.98 22.05 11.78
C TRP A 377 -9.70 22.92 10.56
N ASN A 378 -8.49 22.74 10.01
CA ASN A 378 -8.07 23.30 8.73
C ASN A 378 -8.81 22.61 7.58
N SER A 379 -8.69 23.18 6.38
CA SER A 379 -9.29 22.60 5.17
C SER A 379 -8.74 21.20 4.89
N LYS A 380 -9.59 20.36 4.30
CA LYS A 380 -9.21 19.05 3.78
C LYS A 380 -8.17 19.18 2.68
N TYR A 381 -7.23 18.25 2.68
CA TYR A 381 -6.13 18.18 1.73
C TYR A 381 -6.04 16.78 1.11
N ASN A 382 -5.98 16.70 -0.22
CA ASN A 382 -5.72 15.46 -0.95
C ASN A 382 -4.22 15.30 -1.17
N VAL A 383 -3.61 14.32 -0.51
CA VAL A 383 -2.17 14.07 -0.48
C VAL A 383 -1.67 13.47 -1.80
N THR A 384 -2.44 12.53 -2.37
CA THR A 384 -1.97 11.72 -3.50
C THR A 384 -2.29 12.32 -4.85
N LYS A 385 -3.41 13.04 -4.95
CA LYS A 385 -3.92 13.66 -6.17
C LYS A 385 -3.73 12.82 -7.43
N ASN A 386 -4.17 11.55 -7.38
CA ASN A 386 -3.94 10.63 -8.48
C ASN A 386 -4.53 11.15 -9.81
N ASP A 387 -4.00 10.71 -10.94
CA ASP A 387 -4.55 11.05 -12.26
C ASP A 387 -5.00 9.78 -13.00
N ILE A 388 -6.31 9.54 -13.06
CA ILE A 388 -6.90 8.39 -13.78
C ILE A 388 -6.75 8.50 -15.31
N THR A 389 -6.44 9.67 -15.83
CA THR A 389 -6.32 9.90 -17.28
C THR A 389 -4.91 9.64 -17.80
N SER A 390 -3.94 9.52 -16.89
CA SER A 390 -2.56 9.21 -17.27
C SER A 390 -2.45 7.79 -17.83
N THR A 391 -1.74 7.67 -18.95
CA THR A 391 -1.40 6.41 -19.61
C THR A 391 -0.09 5.82 -19.08
N SER A 392 0.63 6.53 -18.20
CA SER A 392 1.79 6.00 -17.51
C SER A 392 1.38 5.15 -16.31
N LEU A 393 2.31 4.33 -15.82
CA LEU A 393 2.14 3.59 -14.57
C LEU A 393 1.88 4.57 -13.41
N ASN A 394 0.74 4.42 -12.74
CA ASN A 394 0.34 5.19 -11.56
C ASN A 394 0.31 4.30 -10.32
N TRP A 395 0.42 4.91 -9.14
CA TRP A 395 0.45 4.21 -7.86
C TRP A 395 -0.76 4.59 -7.01
N TRP A 396 -1.74 3.70 -6.94
CA TRP A 396 -2.99 3.97 -6.23
C TRP A 396 -2.92 3.44 -4.80
N PRO A 397 -3.17 4.30 -3.80
CA PRO A 397 -3.33 3.89 -2.41
C PRO A 397 -4.23 2.69 -2.24
N TYR A 398 -3.69 1.70 -1.54
CA TYR A 398 -4.44 0.66 -0.89
C TYR A 398 -4.99 1.18 0.45
N ALA A 399 -5.91 0.44 1.04
CA ALA A 399 -6.53 0.81 2.28
C ALA A 399 -5.55 0.84 3.47
N ASP A 400 -4.36 0.24 3.41
CA ASP A 400 -3.42 0.28 4.55
C ASP A 400 -2.70 1.62 4.69
N ILE A 401 -2.96 2.34 5.80
CA ILE A 401 -2.28 3.61 6.15
C ILE A 401 -1.86 3.67 7.62
N ASN A 402 -0.81 4.46 7.88
CA ASN A 402 -0.38 4.87 9.22
C ASN A 402 0.16 6.31 9.21
N ALA A 403 0.21 6.95 10.38
CA ALA A 403 0.75 8.29 10.51
C ALA A 403 1.44 8.51 11.86
N VAL A 404 2.35 9.49 11.91
CA VAL A 404 2.98 10.01 13.13
C VAL A 404 3.20 11.51 12.99
N ILE A 405 2.95 12.28 14.05
CA ILE A 405 3.42 13.68 14.15
C ILE A 405 4.73 13.65 14.91
N ASP A 406 5.86 13.92 14.26
CA ASP A 406 7.21 13.82 14.86
C ASP A 406 7.46 14.85 15.98
N THR A 407 8.63 14.75 16.62
CA THR A 407 9.06 15.68 17.68
C THR A 407 9.30 17.11 17.20
N GLU A 408 9.45 17.36 15.90
CA GLU A 408 9.51 18.71 15.32
C GLU A 408 8.13 19.26 14.94
N GLY A 409 7.07 18.45 15.12
CA GLY A 409 5.69 18.82 14.81
C GLY A 409 5.28 18.55 13.37
N ARG A 410 6.08 17.83 12.59
CA ARG A 410 5.78 17.45 11.20
C ARG A 410 4.87 16.24 11.15
N LEU A 411 3.88 16.25 10.27
CA LEU A 411 3.00 15.12 10.03
C LEU A 411 3.61 14.23 8.94
N HIS A 412 3.84 12.96 9.28
CA HIS A 412 4.26 11.92 8.35
C HIS A 412 3.14 10.92 8.12
N ILE A 413 2.90 10.60 6.86
CA ILE A 413 1.87 9.66 6.42
C ILE A 413 2.54 8.57 5.58
N VAL A 414 2.25 7.31 5.89
CA VAL A 414 2.69 6.17 5.08
C VAL A 414 1.52 5.30 4.67
N TRP A 415 1.59 4.77 3.45
CA TRP A 415 0.57 3.89 2.91
C TRP A 415 1.15 2.89 1.93
N ALA A 416 0.47 1.76 1.77
CA ALA A 416 0.76 0.83 0.70
C ALA A 416 0.02 1.26 -0.58
N ALA A 417 0.63 1.10 -1.74
CA ALA A 417 0.06 1.46 -3.02
C ALA A 417 0.30 0.38 -4.07
N ARG A 418 -0.70 0.15 -4.92
CA ARG A 418 -0.62 -0.80 -6.03
C ARG A 418 -0.27 -0.11 -7.33
N ALA A 419 0.44 -0.83 -8.19
CA ALA A 419 0.64 -0.45 -9.57
C ALA A 419 -0.72 -0.44 -10.31
N HIS A 420 -1.00 0.65 -11.04
CA HIS A 420 -2.16 0.76 -11.93
C HIS A 420 -1.70 1.27 -13.30
N GLN A 421 -2.09 0.59 -14.38
CA GLN A 421 -1.82 1.01 -15.75
C GLN A 421 -3.13 1.14 -16.52
N ASN A 422 -3.30 2.25 -17.26
CA ASN A 422 -4.41 2.38 -18.18
C ASN A 422 -4.12 1.60 -19.48
N LEU A 423 -4.55 0.33 -19.53
CA LEU A 423 -4.24 -0.59 -20.63
C LEU A 423 -5.05 -0.32 -21.92
N THR A 424 -6.07 0.55 -21.90
CA THR A 424 -6.91 0.80 -23.09
C THR A 424 -6.28 1.77 -24.09
N GLY A 425 -5.24 2.51 -23.69
CA GLY A 425 -4.48 3.41 -24.58
C GLY A 425 -5.29 4.58 -25.16
N ASP A 426 -6.53 4.80 -24.73
CA ASP A 426 -7.43 5.83 -25.27
C ASP A 426 -7.59 6.97 -24.24
N PRO A 427 -6.91 8.13 -24.43
CA PRO A 427 -6.97 9.25 -23.51
C PRO A 427 -8.42 9.75 -23.39
N GLY A 428 -9.04 9.55 -22.23
CA GLY A 428 -10.41 9.99 -21.95
C GLY A 428 -11.46 8.87 -21.84
N THR A 429 -11.09 7.60 -22.00
CA THR A 429 -11.93 6.51 -21.46
C THR A 429 -11.71 6.44 -19.95
N VAL A 430 -12.77 6.74 -19.18
CA VAL A 430 -12.80 6.50 -17.74
C VAL A 430 -12.55 5.01 -17.54
N ILE A 431 -11.46 4.67 -16.85
CA ILE A 431 -11.12 3.30 -16.44
C ILE A 431 -12.38 2.71 -15.84
N ASP A 432 -12.89 1.59 -16.38
CA ASP A 432 -13.95 0.86 -15.71
C ASP A 432 -13.32 0.25 -14.45
N PRO A 433 -13.63 0.79 -13.26
CA PRO A 433 -12.98 0.32 -12.06
C PRO A 433 -13.40 -1.15 -11.79
N GLN A 434 -14.48 -1.65 -12.41
CA GLN A 434 -14.94 -3.03 -12.29
C GLN A 434 -14.12 -4.05 -13.11
N MET A 435 -13.25 -3.62 -14.02
CA MET A 435 -12.64 -4.52 -15.03
C MET A 435 -11.32 -5.20 -14.63
N ASP A 436 -10.77 -5.02 -13.43
CA ASP A 436 -9.51 -5.68 -13.01
C ASP A 436 -9.72 -6.68 -11.86
N TYR A 437 -10.42 -7.78 -12.17
CA TYR A 437 -10.35 -9.04 -11.42
C TYR A 437 -10.01 -10.15 -12.42
N PRO A 438 -8.90 -10.93 -12.30
CA PRO A 438 -7.72 -10.77 -11.45
C PRO A 438 -6.39 -10.91 -12.23
N LEU A 439 -5.51 -9.91 -12.16
CA LEU A 439 -4.09 -10.12 -12.46
C LEU A 439 -3.34 -10.22 -11.13
N PHE A 440 -3.46 -11.40 -10.53
CA PHE A 440 -2.65 -11.85 -9.40
C PHE A 440 -1.19 -12.01 -9.84
N PRO A 441 -0.18 -11.72 -9.00
CA PRO A 441 -0.06 -10.70 -7.95
C PRO A 441 0.51 -9.38 -8.49
N MET A 442 0.19 -8.27 -7.81
CA MET A 442 0.56 -6.92 -8.28
C MET A 442 1.77 -6.40 -7.51
N GLY A 443 2.79 -5.95 -8.24
CA GLY A 443 3.87 -5.16 -7.67
C GLY A 443 3.30 -3.97 -6.88
N SER A 444 3.84 -3.74 -5.69
CA SER A 444 3.35 -2.73 -4.76
C SER A 444 4.50 -1.89 -4.21
N ARG A 445 4.15 -0.73 -3.64
CA ARG A 445 5.09 0.20 -3.00
C ARG A 445 4.59 0.59 -1.62
N ILE A 446 5.52 0.87 -0.72
CA ILE A 446 5.23 1.67 0.48
C ILE A 446 5.66 3.10 0.17
N LEU A 447 4.71 4.03 0.26
CA LEU A 447 4.89 5.45 -0.03
C LEU A 447 4.86 6.26 1.27
N HIS A 448 5.56 7.39 1.26
CA HIS A 448 5.66 8.31 2.38
C HIS A 448 5.48 9.77 1.93
N TRP A 449 4.68 10.52 2.69
CA TRP A 449 4.51 11.97 2.55
C TRP A 449 4.73 12.66 3.89
N SER A 450 5.27 13.88 3.84
CA SER A 450 5.50 14.75 4.99
C SER A 450 5.08 16.19 4.69
N ASP A 451 4.52 16.89 5.67
CA ASP A 451 4.18 18.32 5.56
C ASP A 451 5.40 19.26 5.52
N GLU A 452 6.61 18.74 5.77
CA GLU A 452 7.87 19.44 5.47
C GLU A 452 7.96 19.82 3.98
N GLY A 453 7.48 18.94 3.09
CA GLY A 453 7.52 19.13 1.64
C GLY A 453 6.81 20.40 1.17
N GLU A 454 5.82 20.89 1.93
CA GLU A 454 5.09 22.13 1.63
C GLU A 454 5.89 23.38 2.01
N THR A 455 6.74 23.31 3.05
CA THR A 455 7.49 24.45 3.59
C THR A 455 8.74 24.75 2.75
N VAL A 456 9.28 23.76 2.04
CA VAL A 456 10.51 23.89 1.24
C VAL A 456 10.28 24.61 -0.11
N GLY A 457 9.05 25.02 -0.43
CA GLY A 457 8.73 26.05 -1.43
C GLY A 457 9.19 25.81 -2.88
N ALA A 458 9.75 24.63 -3.17
CA ALA A 458 10.41 24.31 -4.44
C ALA A 458 10.00 22.93 -5.00
N LEU A 459 9.17 22.20 -4.28
CA LEU A 459 8.56 20.98 -4.77
C LEU A 459 7.07 21.26 -4.90
N ASN A 460 6.56 21.25 -6.13
CA ASN A 460 5.12 21.28 -6.44
C ASN A 460 4.35 20.47 -5.41
N ASP A 461 3.21 20.96 -4.90
CA ASP A 461 2.27 20.46 -3.88
C ASP A 461 2.07 18.92 -3.68
N ASN A 462 3.02 18.03 -3.95
CA ASN A 462 2.86 16.60 -4.29
C ASN A 462 4.17 15.81 -4.08
N TYR A 463 5.04 16.16 -3.13
CA TYR A 463 6.26 15.36 -2.92
C TYR A 463 5.97 14.09 -2.13
N VAL A 464 5.80 12.98 -2.85
CA VAL A 464 5.64 11.62 -2.30
C VAL A 464 6.92 10.84 -2.56
N THR A 465 7.47 10.26 -1.50
CA THR A 465 8.71 9.48 -1.51
C THR A 465 8.42 7.99 -1.41
N ILE A 466 9.35 7.16 -1.89
CA ILE A 466 9.22 5.70 -1.85
C ILE A 466 10.04 5.18 -0.67
N VAL A 467 9.37 4.52 0.28
CA VAL A 467 10.02 3.81 1.39
C VAL A 467 10.56 2.47 0.91
N ARG A 468 9.72 1.73 0.16
CA ARG A 468 10.09 0.43 -0.42
C ARG A 468 9.40 0.24 -1.76
N ASP A 469 10.19 -0.15 -2.76
CA ASP A 469 9.68 -0.62 -4.05
C ASP A 469 9.67 -2.14 -4.11
N GLY A 470 8.48 -2.73 -4.03
CA GLY A 470 8.26 -4.16 -4.15
C GLY A 470 7.96 -4.59 -5.58
N MET A 471 8.00 -3.69 -6.57
CA MET A 471 7.82 -4.04 -7.98
C MET A 471 9.07 -4.70 -8.56
N ALA A 472 10.27 -4.24 -8.16
CA ALA A 472 11.54 -4.80 -8.61
C ALA A 472 11.76 -6.25 -8.14
N ASP A 473 11.11 -6.65 -7.04
CA ASP A 473 11.17 -8.02 -6.50
C ASP A 473 10.23 -8.98 -7.24
N TRP A 474 9.47 -8.54 -8.23
CA TRP A 474 8.48 -9.35 -8.94
C TRP A 474 8.81 -9.39 -10.43
N THR A 475 9.74 -10.27 -10.79
CA THR A 475 10.19 -10.42 -12.19
C THR A 475 9.44 -11.47 -12.98
N GLU A 476 8.52 -12.24 -12.38
CA GLU A 476 7.81 -13.32 -13.07
C GLU A 476 6.42 -13.55 -12.47
N MET A 477 5.42 -13.75 -13.34
CA MET A 477 4.05 -14.17 -13.00
C MET A 477 3.96 -15.59 -12.39
N ASP A 478 5.09 -16.22 -12.04
CA ASP A 478 5.16 -17.62 -11.63
C ASP A 478 4.86 -17.87 -10.14
N SER A 479 4.74 -16.82 -9.32
CA SER A 479 4.31 -16.95 -7.92
C SER A 479 2.89 -16.39 -7.74
N ILE A 480 1.87 -17.24 -7.82
CA ILE A 480 0.45 -16.89 -7.64
C ILE A 480 0.05 -16.63 -6.17
N CYS A 481 1.02 -16.32 -5.29
CA CYS A 481 0.77 -16.28 -3.85
C CYS A 481 1.06 -14.93 -3.21
N THR A 482 0.10 -14.46 -2.41
CA THR A 482 0.09 -13.15 -1.76
C THR A 482 -0.20 -13.31 -0.27
N GLY A 483 -0.48 -12.25 0.49
CA GLY A 483 -0.88 -12.37 1.89
C GLY A 483 -2.22 -13.04 2.17
N GLY A 484 -2.94 -13.44 1.12
CA GLY A 484 -4.26 -14.05 1.22
C GLY A 484 -5.34 -13.19 0.55
N ALA A 485 -6.60 -13.63 0.63
CA ALA A 485 -7.75 -13.06 -0.08
C ALA A 485 -7.89 -11.52 0.02
N TRP A 486 -7.39 -10.93 1.09
CA TRP A 486 -7.50 -9.50 1.33
C TRP A 486 -6.16 -8.77 1.44
N HIS A 487 -5.04 -9.43 1.23
CA HIS A 487 -3.71 -8.83 1.28
C HIS A 487 -2.95 -9.21 0.01
N SER A 488 -3.54 -8.83 -1.12
CA SER A 488 -3.15 -9.26 -2.47
C SER A 488 -1.89 -8.57 -3.02
N MET A 489 -1.27 -7.69 -2.24
CA MET A 489 -0.06 -6.96 -2.62
C MET A 489 1.20 -7.61 -2.05
N SER A 490 2.34 -7.36 -2.70
CA SER A 490 3.64 -7.87 -2.27
C SER A 490 4.17 -7.22 -0.99
N LEU A 491 3.72 -6.01 -0.67
CA LEU A 491 4.04 -5.22 0.52
C LEU A 491 2.74 -4.69 1.11
N ASN A 492 2.56 -4.81 2.43
CA ASN A 492 1.38 -4.34 3.13
C ASN A 492 1.69 -3.94 4.58
N LEU A 493 0.68 -3.38 5.24
CA LEU A 493 0.68 -3.08 6.67
C LEU A 493 1.83 -2.16 7.16
N PRO A 494 2.10 -1.02 6.48
CA PRO A 494 3.10 -0.08 6.98
C PRO A 494 2.72 0.50 8.35
N GLN A 495 3.72 0.67 9.21
CA GLN A 495 3.64 1.35 10.49
C GLN A 495 4.79 2.34 10.59
N ILE A 496 4.53 3.57 11.03
CA ILE A 496 5.55 4.61 11.18
C ILE A 496 5.72 5.05 12.64
N GLY A 497 6.96 5.34 13.01
CA GLY A 497 7.33 5.87 14.32
C GLY A 497 8.69 6.58 14.26
N GLN A 498 9.06 7.25 15.35
CA GLN A 498 10.33 7.95 15.47
C GLN A 498 11.16 7.38 16.62
N CYS A 499 12.47 7.29 16.42
CA CYS A 499 13.42 7.04 17.49
C CYS A 499 14.74 7.74 17.24
N ASP A 500 15.33 8.33 18.29
CA ASP A 500 16.68 8.91 18.23
C ASP A 500 16.86 9.83 17.00
N ASP A 501 15.90 10.75 16.83
CA ASP A 501 15.81 11.70 15.73
C ASP A 501 15.89 11.07 14.33
N LYS A 502 15.22 9.92 14.14
CA LYS A 502 15.07 9.22 12.85
C LYS A 502 13.66 8.64 12.74
N LEU A 503 13.14 8.54 11.52
CA LEU A 503 11.88 7.83 11.27
C LEU A 503 12.14 6.37 10.92
N TYR A 504 11.24 5.52 11.35
CA TYR A 504 11.24 4.09 11.10
C TYR A 504 9.91 3.73 10.45
N VAL A 505 9.95 2.93 9.39
CA VAL A 505 8.77 2.31 8.81
C VAL A 505 8.94 0.80 8.82
N THR A 506 8.04 0.08 9.50
CA THR A 506 7.98 -1.39 9.44
C THR A 506 6.83 -1.83 8.55
N PHE A 507 6.98 -2.94 7.83
CA PHE A 507 5.96 -3.48 6.94
C PHE A 507 6.13 -4.98 6.77
N SER A 508 5.06 -5.66 6.34
CA SER A 508 5.09 -7.06 5.93
C SER A 508 5.37 -7.15 4.42
N GLN A 509 6.32 -7.99 4.04
CA GLN A 509 6.60 -8.34 2.64
C GLN A 509 6.35 -9.82 2.39
N PHE A 510 5.62 -10.11 1.31
CA PHE A 510 5.30 -11.46 0.85
C PHE A 510 6.09 -11.77 -0.40
N GLN A 511 6.87 -12.85 -0.34
CA GLN A 511 7.85 -13.19 -1.37
C GLN A 511 8.90 -12.07 -1.53
N ASP A 512 10.17 -12.46 -1.58
CA ASP A 512 11.28 -11.53 -1.79
C ASP A 512 12.21 -12.18 -2.82
N VAL A 513 11.71 -12.24 -4.06
CA VAL A 513 12.34 -13.01 -5.14
C VAL A 513 13.71 -12.42 -5.47
N ALA A 514 13.87 -11.10 -5.38
CA ALA A 514 15.16 -10.42 -5.57
C ALA A 514 16.23 -10.94 -4.59
N ASN A 515 15.83 -11.28 -3.35
CA ASN A 515 16.71 -11.89 -2.36
C ASN A 515 16.62 -13.43 -2.32
N GLY A 516 16.05 -14.06 -3.35
CA GLY A 516 16.01 -15.51 -3.52
C GLY A 516 14.91 -16.22 -2.71
N ILE A 517 13.92 -15.49 -2.22
CA ILE A 517 12.79 -16.01 -1.43
C ILE A 517 11.56 -16.12 -2.35
N TRP A 518 11.36 -17.30 -2.96
CA TRP A 518 10.32 -17.53 -3.98
C TRP A 518 9.46 -18.79 -3.76
N ASP A 519 9.87 -19.74 -2.91
CA ASP A 519 9.21 -21.03 -2.67
C ASP A 519 8.30 -21.05 -1.43
N ASN A 520 7.59 -19.94 -1.17
CA ASN A 520 6.87 -19.69 0.09
C ASN A 520 5.36 -19.80 0.03
N CYS A 521 4.83 -20.22 -1.11
CA CYS A 521 3.41 -20.48 -1.24
C CYS A 521 3.01 -21.63 -0.33
N HIS A 522 2.01 -21.41 0.53
CA HIS A 522 1.40 -22.52 1.27
C HIS A 522 0.76 -23.52 0.29
N ILE A 523 0.84 -24.83 0.55
CA ILE A 523 0.37 -25.90 -0.36
C ILE A 523 -1.13 -25.82 -0.72
N SER A 524 -1.95 -25.16 0.11
CA SER A 524 -3.37 -24.89 -0.20
C SER A 524 -3.54 -24.06 -1.48
N ALA A 525 -2.56 -23.21 -1.82
CA ALA A 525 -2.51 -22.44 -3.07
C ALA A 525 -2.64 -23.34 -4.31
N TRP A 526 -2.06 -24.54 -4.24
CA TRP A 526 -1.90 -25.44 -5.38
C TRP A 526 -2.94 -26.56 -5.41
N THR A 527 -3.52 -26.91 -4.27
CA THR A 527 -4.43 -28.06 -4.13
C THR A 527 -5.89 -27.70 -4.37
N GLN A 528 -6.29 -26.44 -4.21
CA GLN A 528 -7.68 -26.00 -4.38
C GLN A 528 -8.01 -25.47 -5.79
N ASN A 529 -7.04 -25.46 -6.73
CA ASN A 529 -7.25 -25.05 -8.12
C ASN A 529 -7.82 -23.61 -8.29
N ILE A 530 -7.62 -22.74 -7.29
CA ILE A 530 -8.18 -21.38 -7.24
C ILE A 530 -7.24 -20.32 -7.85
N GLY A 531 -6.04 -20.71 -8.32
CA GLY A 531 -5.10 -19.75 -8.91
C GLY A 531 -4.57 -18.69 -7.93
N THR A 532 -4.83 -18.85 -6.63
CA THR A 532 -4.36 -17.99 -5.54
C THR A 532 -3.98 -18.83 -4.33
N GLY A 533 -2.96 -18.41 -3.59
CA GLY A 533 -2.86 -18.82 -2.21
C GLY A 533 -1.98 -17.94 -1.36
N SER A 534 -1.89 -18.28 -0.08
CA SER A 534 -1.22 -17.44 0.90
C SER A 534 0.27 -17.75 0.99
N ALA A 535 1.10 -16.72 0.92
CA ALA A 535 2.54 -16.76 1.07
C ALA A 535 2.95 -16.30 2.47
N ASN A 536 4.13 -16.73 2.90
CA ASN A 536 4.73 -16.20 4.13
C ASN A 536 5.07 -14.72 3.99
N ALA A 537 4.65 -13.96 4.99
CA ALA A 537 5.19 -12.64 5.26
C ALA A 537 6.48 -12.75 6.08
N ASN A 538 7.45 -11.90 5.76
CA ASN A 538 8.50 -11.50 6.68
C ASN A 538 8.34 -10.02 7.04
N LEU A 539 8.82 -9.63 8.22
CA LEU A 539 8.80 -8.24 8.64
C LEU A 539 10.10 -7.55 8.24
N TYR A 540 9.95 -6.36 7.65
CA TYR A 540 11.06 -5.51 7.28
C TYR A 540 10.93 -4.15 7.96
N PHE A 541 12.02 -3.40 7.98
CA PHE A 541 12.03 -2.00 8.33
C PHE A 541 12.93 -1.19 7.39
N SER A 542 12.61 0.09 7.24
CA SER A 542 13.45 1.11 6.61
C SER A 542 13.55 2.32 7.52
N VAL A 543 14.65 3.05 7.42
CA VAL A 543 14.99 4.20 8.25
C VAL A 543 15.24 5.42 7.38
N SER A 544 14.66 6.55 7.80
CA SER A 544 14.92 7.84 7.19
C SER A 544 15.72 8.75 8.13
N THR A 545 16.64 9.50 7.54
CA THR A 545 17.33 10.61 8.22
C THR A 545 16.40 11.83 8.29
N MET A 546 16.54 12.63 9.35
CA MET A 546 15.74 13.86 9.49
C MET A 546 16.34 15.06 8.74
N ALA A 547 17.42 14.86 7.96
CA ALA A 547 18.10 15.94 7.23
C ALA A 547 17.19 16.68 6.23
N ASN A 548 16.10 16.05 5.80
CA ASN A 548 15.02 16.61 4.97
C ASN A 548 13.62 16.41 5.57
N GLY A 549 13.52 16.41 6.91
CA GLY A 549 12.26 16.04 7.56
C GLY A 549 11.79 14.64 7.18
N GLY A 550 12.71 13.68 7.07
CA GLY A 550 12.36 12.26 6.94
C GLY A 550 11.95 11.80 5.54
N LEU A 551 12.31 12.53 4.49
CA LEU A 551 11.87 12.23 3.11
C LEU A 551 12.71 11.14 2.41
N ASN A 552 13.96 10.91 2.80
CA ASN A 552 14.84 9.95 2.11
C ASN A 552 15.03 8.68 2.94
N TRP A 553 14.74 7.51 2.34
CA TRP A 553 14.69 6.22 3.03
C TRP A 553 15.86 5.32 2.62
N ASP A 554 16.35 4.52 3.57
CA ASP A 554 17.39 3.53 3.31
C ASP A 554 16.82 2.22 2.75
N PRO A 555 17.68 1.33 2.21
CA PRO A 555 17.26 0.00 1.81
C PRO A 555 16.62 -0.77 2.97
N ALA A 556 15.50 -1.44 2.69
CA ALA A 556 14.78 -2.23 3.68
C ALA A 556 15.64 -3.37 4.24
N ARG A 557 15.50 -3.60 5.55
CA ARG A 557 16.24 -4.60 6.34
C ARG A 557 15.28 -5.56 7.01
N LEU A 558 15.67 -6.83 7.10
CA LEU A 558 14.86 -7.90 7.67
C LEU A 558 14.84 -7.85 9.21
N LEU A 559 13.67 -7.96 9.83
CA LEU A 559 13.49 -8.07 11.30
C LEU A 559 13.22 -9.49 11.78
N THR A 560 12.71 -10.36 10.91
CA THR A 560 12.28 -11.71 11.28
C THR A 560 12.94 -12.76 10.40
N ASP A 561 13.24 -13.92 10.98
CA ASP A 561 13.79 -15.03 10.20
C ASP A 561 12.78 -15.58 9.19
N PHE A 562 13.33 -16.16 8.12
CA PHE A 562 12.58 -16.73 7.03
C PHE A 562 12.28 -18.22 7.28
N THR A 563 11.05 -18.67 6.98
CA THR A 563 10.67 -20.10 6.98
C THR A 563 10.64 -20.69 5.56
N PRO A 564 11.63 -21.51 5.16
CA PRO A 564 11.68 -22.09 3.82
C PRO A 564 10.68 -23.23 3.59
N ARG A 565 10.21 -23.37 2.34
CA ARG A 565 9.44 -24.52 1.80
C ARG A 565 8.08 -24.80 2.43
N CYS A 566 7.25 -23.78 2.51
CA CYS A 566 5.85 -23.90 2.94
C CYS A 566 4.93 -24.68 1.98
N ASP A 567 5.46 -25.07 0.83
CA ASP A 567 4.82 -25.85 -0.22
C ASP A 567 5.00 -27.38 -0.05
N THR A 568 5.95 -27.84 0.78
CA THR A 568 6.40 -29.26 0.79
C THR A 568 5.83 -30.16 1.87
N ALA A 569 5.05 -29.65 2.83
CA ALA A 569 4.61 -30.44 3.98
C ALA A 569 3.10 -30.37 4.19
N TYR A 570 2.35 -31.31 3.61
CA TYR A 570 1.31 -32.13 4.24
C TYR A 570 0.53 -32.89 3.15
N THR A 571 0.38 -34.20 3.33
CA THR A 571 -0.31 -35.10 2.40
C THR A 571 -1.81 -34.85 2.42
N SER A 572 -2.36 -34.05 1.49
CA SER A 572 -3.76 -34.07 0.98
C SER A 572 -4.96 -34.30 1.93
N ASP A 573 -4.78 -34.33 3.25
CA ASP A 573 -5.78 -34.68 4.25
C ASP A 573 -6.01 -33.45 5.15
N PRO A 574 -7.03 -32.64 4.83
CA PRO A 574 -7.40 -31.46 5.60
C PRO A 574 -8.01 -31.78 6.98
N SER A 575 -7.98 -33.04 7.43
CA SER A 575 -8.51 -33.47 8.73
C SER A 575 -7.46 -33.76 9.80
N ASP A 576 -6.16 -33.68 9.48
CA ASP A 576 -5.09 -33.89 10.47
C ASP A 576 -4.81 -32.58 11.24
N PRO A 577 -5.06 -32.50 12.56
CA PRO A 577 -4.76 -31.31 13.33
C PRO A 577 -3.25 -31.03 13.29
N VAL A 578 -2.88 -29.79 12.99
CA VAL A 578 -1.50 -29.29 12.98
C VAL A 578 -0.77 -29.81 14.23
N ASP A 579 0.32 -30.55 14.04
CA ASP A 579 1.29 -30.77 15.11
C ASP A 579 2.16 -29.51 15.17
N PRO A 580 1.96 -28.62 16.15
CA PRO A 580 2.75 -27.41 16.27
C PRO A 580 4.25 -27.72 16.45
N THR A 581 4.61 -28.95 16.83
CA THR A 581 6.00 -29.39 17.03
C THR A 581 6.64 -30.00 15.77
N ALA A 582 5.93 -30.07 14.65
CA ALA A 582 6.47 -30.54 13.39
C ALA A 582 7.57 -29.57 12.89
N THR A 583 8.67 -30.13 12.36
CA THR A 583 9.80 -29.36 11.79
C THR A 583 9.47 -28.64 10.48
N SER A 584 8.18 -28.51 10.15
CA SER A 584 7.65 -28.00 8.88
C SER A 584 6.39 -27.16 9.08
N VAL A 585 6.30 -26.44 10.20
CA VAL A 585 5.26 -25.40 10.41
C VAL A 585 5.67 -24.16 9.63
N CYS A 586 4.69 -23.56 8.95
CA CYS A 586 4.88 -22.42 8.08
C CYS A 586 4.62 -21.14 8.89
N HIS A 587 5.67 -20.38 9.22
CA HIS A 587 5.53 -19.12 9.96
C HIS A 587 5.38 -17.95 8.99
N SER A 588 4.24 -17.27 9.05
CA SER A 588 3.98 -16.01 8.35
C SER A 588 3.85 -14.88 9.37
N HIS A 589 4.75 -13.90 9.29
CA HIS A 589 4.83 -12.81 10.26
C HIS A 589 3.97 -11.64 9.82
N PHE A 590 2.75 -11.57 10.36
CA PHE A 590 1.69 -10.74 9.84
C PHE A 590 1.11 -9.77 10.87
N TYR A 591 0.31 -8.79 10.44
CA TYR A 591 -0.31 -7.78 11.33
C TYR A 591 0.70 -7.09 12.25
N ASN A 592 1.79 -6.59 11.68
CA ASN A 592 2.78 -5.87 12.46
C ASN A 592 2.22 -4.56 13.00
N SER A 593 2.70 -4.22 14.19
CA SER A 593 2.50 -2.94 14.83
C SER A 593 3.78 -2.50 15.49
N MET A 594 4.01 -1.18 15.51
CA MET A 594 5.22 -0.61 16.07
C MET A 594 4.84 0.55 17.00
N SER A 595 5.61 0.69 18.08
CA SER A 595 5.51 1.84 18.98
C SER A 595 5.70 3.15 18.21
N ARG A 596 4.95 4.18 18.59
CA ARG A 596 5.08 5.52 17.98
C ARG A 596 6.45 6.12 18.21
N TRP A 597 6.98 5.88 19.41
CA TRP A 597 8.21 6.47 19.90
C TRP A 597 9.17 5.36 20.35
N GLY A 598 10.46 5.59 20.14
CA GLY A 598 11.50 4.76 20.71
C GLY A 598 11.72 5.04 22.19
N MET A 599 11.84 3.99 22.99
CA MET A 599 12.00 4.07 24.43
C MET A 599 13.47 4.19 24.82
N ASP A 600 13.81 5.25 25.56
CA ASP A 600 15.09 5.38 26.24
C ASP A 600 15.11 4.61 27.57
N ILE A 601 15.83 3.48 27.63
CA ILE A 601 15.99 2.66 28.83
C ILE A 601 17.16 3.09 29.74
N SER A 602 17.89 4.16 29.41
CA SER A 602 19.03 4.63 30.21
C SER A 602 18.61 5.03 31.64
N GLY A 603 17.37 5.49 31.79
CA GLY A 603 16.78 5.88 33.07
C GLY A 603 16.19 4.73 33.90
N GLY A 604 16.13 3.50 33.36
CA GLY A 604 15.70 2.32 34.12
C GLY A 604 14.88 1.29 33.33
N GLY A 605 14.21 0.42 34.08
CA GLY A 605 13.48 -0.73 33.56
C GLY A 605 14.33 -2.00 33.47
N ASN A 606 13.72 -3.14 33.77
CA ASN A 606 14.32 -4.47 33.65
C ASN A 606 13.89 -5.09 32.32
N PHE A 607 14.79 -5.10 31.36
CA PHE A 607 14.61 -5.72 30.05
C PHE A 607 15.52 -6.94 29.84
N THR A 608 16.10 -7.51 30.90
CA THR A 608 17.07 -8.62 30.77
C THR A 608 16.48 -9.86 30.09
N ASN A 609 15.18 -10.11 30.23
CA ASN A 609 14.50 -11.23 29.55
C ASN A 609 13.70 -10.79 28.31
N ALA A 610 13.81 -9.52 27.90
CA ALA A 610 13.22 -9.09 26.65
C ALA A 610 14.03 -9.63 25.47
N VAL A 611 13.37 -9.93 24.36
CA VAL A 611 14.05 -10.32 23.12
C VAL A 611 14.43 -9.05 22.37
N VAL A 612 15.72 -8.92 22.08
CA VAL A 612 16.26 -7.84 21.25
C VAL A 612 16.69 -8.44 19.92
N VAL A 613 16.12 -7.94 18.83
CA VAL A 613 16.54 -8.23 17.46
C VAL A 613 17.61 -7.23 17.08
N SER A 614 18.76 -7.72 16.65
CA SER A 614 19.88 -6.90 16.20
C SER A 614 20.74 -7.68 15.22
N ASP A 615 21.20 -7.03 14.15
CA ASP A 615 22.21 -7.58 13.24
C ASP A 615 23.56 -6.86 13.46
N PRO A 616 24.71 -7.58 13.49
CA PRO A 616 26.03 -6.96 13.62
C PRO A 616 26.40 -5.97 12.51
N SER A 617 25.74 -6.03 11.35
CA SER A 617 25.91 -5.08 10.24
C SER A 617 25.22 -3.74 10.49
N TRP A 618 24.32 -3.66 11.48
CA TRP A 618 23.62 -2.42 11.79
C TRP A 618 24.49 -1.50 12.63
N THR A 619 24.58 -0.24 12.20
CA THR A 619 25.18 0.82 13.00
C THR A 619 24.17 1.27 14.05
N VAL A 620 24.35 0.80 15.29
CA VAL A 620 23.51 1.17 16.43
C VAL A 620 23.90 2.55 16.92
N THR A 621 22.94 3.49 16.94
CA THR A 621 23.17 4.89 17.33
C THR A 621 23.17 5.08 18.84
N SER A 622 22.32 4.30 19.50
CA SER A 622 22.21 4.27 20.96
C SER A 622 21.98 2.85 21.45
N THR A 623 22.70 2.46 22.49
CA THR A 623 22.47 1.18 23.18
C THR A 623 21.23 1.20 24.05
N ASP A 624 20.64 2.38 24.26
CA ASP A 624 19.61 2.61 25.26
C ASP A 624 18.27 2.98 24.62
N TYR A 625 18.20 3.24 23.31
CA TYR A 625 16.95 3.55 22.63
C TYR A 625 16.46 2.36 21.80
N PHE A 626 15.19 1.99 21.97
CA PHE A 626 14.59 0.83 21.32
C PHE A 626 13.20 1.11 20.76
N MET A 627 12.92 0.57 19.57
CA MET A 627 11.57 0.45 19.05
C MET A 627 10.96 -0.89 19.49
N ASP A 628 9.69 -0.86 19.87
CA ASP A 628 8.93 -2.05 20.29
C ASP A 628 8.03 -2.50 19.13
N VAL A 629 8.17 -3.76 18.72
CA VAL A 629 7.44 -4.35 17.59
C VAL A 629 6.57 -5.49 18.08
N PHE A 630 5.32 -5.45 17.65
CA PHE A 630 4.33 -6.50 17.81
C PHE A 630 4.03 -7.12 16.45
N TYR A 631 3.76 -8.41 16.42
CA TYR A 631 3.19 -9.07 15.25
C TYR A 631 2.48 -10.37 15.61
N VAL A 632 1.70 -10.90 14.67
CA VAL A 632 1.09 -12.21 14.76
C VAL A 632 1.91 -13.22 13.99
N ASP A 633 2.36 -14.28 14.67
CA ASP A 633 3.04 -15.42 14.07
C ASP A 633 1.99 -16.40 13.56
N ASP A 634 1.48 -16.16 12.34
CA ASP A 634 0.50 -17.02 11.68
C ASP A 634 1.16 -18.35 11.30
N LEU A 635 0.80 -19.41 12.03
CA LEU A 635 1.34 -20.75 11.82
C LEU A 635 0.75 -21.45 10.59
N TRP A 636 -0.21 -20.78 9.93
CA TRP A 636 -0.85 -21.24 8.70
C TRP A 636 -1.20 -20.04 7.82
N PRO A 637 -0.33 -19.61 6.89
CA PRO A 637 -0.48 -18.36 6.15
C PRO A 637 -1.91 -18.14 5.63
N GLY A 638 -2.49 -16.99 5.96
CA GLY A 638 -3.87 -16.64 5.58
C GLY A 638 -4.94 -17.33 6.43
N GLY A 639 -4.55 -17.99 7.53
CA GLY A 639 -5.43 -18.74 8.44
C GLY A 639 -6.16 -17.86 9.45
N LEU A 640 -5.52 -16.76 9.85
CA LEU A 640 -6.06 -15.77 10.80
C LEU A 640 -7.26 -14.98 10.24
N VAL A 641 -7.37 -14.91 8.92
CA VAL A 641 -8.44 -14.21 8.20
C VAL A 641 -9.05 -15.21 7.24
N GLN A 642 -10.19 -15.79 7.59
CA GLN A 642 -10.79 -16.78 6.69
C GLN A 642 -11.02 -16.19 5.29
N GLY A 643 -10.29 -16.76 4.34
CA GLY A 643 -10.27 -16.48 2.92
C GLY A 643 -9.49 -17.57 2.16
N GLU A 644 -8.32 -17.99 2.67
CA GLU A 644 -7.43 -18.96 1.97
C GLU A 644 -6.68 -19.96 2.89
N GLY A 645 -6.67 -19.77 4.22
CA GLY A 645 -6.00 -20.65 5.22
C GLY A 645 -6.92 -21.34 6.23
N MET A 646 -6.34 -22.18 7.12
CA MET A 646 -7.05 -22.87 8.20
C MET A 646 -6.90 -22.14 9.54
N TRP A 647 -7.90 -22.20 10.41
CA TRP A 647 -7.80 -21.67 11.77
C TRP A 647 -6.72 -22.38 12.57
N ALA A 648 -5.67 -21.66 12.96
CA ALA A 648 -4.61 -22.10 13.85
C ALA A 648 -4.69 -21.40 15.21
N VAL A 649 -3.88 -21.86 16.18
CA VAL A 649 -3.63 -21.13 17.43
C VAL A 649 -2.30 -20.43 17.28
N ASP A 650 -2.37 -19.14 16.98
CA ASP A 650 -1.24 -18.33 16.56
C ASP A 650 -0.67 -17.54 17.74
N PRO A 651 0.66 -17.57 17.93
CA PRO A 651 1.31 -16.73 18.92
C PRO A 651 1.27 -15.25 18.56
N ILE A 652 0.99 -14.44 19.57
CA ILE A 652 1.23 -13.00 19.53
C ILE A 652 2.65 -12.73 19.99
N LYS A 653 3.47 -12.11 19.17
CA LYS A 653 4.90 -11.91 19.40
C LYS A 653 5.22 -10.45 19.68
N TRP A 654 6.19 -10.23 20.56
CA TRP A 654 6.79 -8.93 20.82
C TRP A 654 8.31 -9.05 20.90
N PHE A 655 9.01 -8.14 20.25
CA PHE A 655 10.45 -7.94 20.41
C PHE A 655 10.79 -6.45 20.36
N ARG A 656 12.04 -6.16 20.68
CA ARG A 656 12.60 -4.81 20.58
C ARG A 656 13.72 -4.82 19.56
N PHE A 657 13.93 -3.72 18.84
CA PHE A 657 15.17 -3.53 18.08
C PHE A 657 15.78 -2.17 18.43
N PRO A 658 17.11 -2.08 18.52
CA PRO A 658 17.77 -0.84 18.88
C PRO A 658 17.58 0.19 17.77
N CYS A 659 17.61 1.47 18.14
CA CYS A 659 17.61 2.53 17.14
C CYS A 659 18.96 2.55 16.44
N VAL A 660 18.90 2.55 15.11
CA VAL A 660 20.03 2.37 14.20
C VAL A 660 20.06 3.50 13.19
N ASP A 661 21.25 3.78 12.67
CA ASP A 661 21.41 4.70 11.55
C ASP A 661 20.77 4.13 10.28
N ALA A 662 20.40 5.06 9.40
CA ALA A 662 20.10 4.77 8.01
C ALA A 662 21.37 4.25 7.32
N VAL A 663 21.22 3.22 6.48
CA VAL A 663 22.33 2.79 5.62
C VAL A 663 22.52 3.82 4.52
N GLU A 664 23.71 4.42 4.46
CA GLU A 664 24.07 5.40 3.42
C GLU A 664 23.91 4.79 2.02
N ALA A 665 23.04 5.40 1.22
CA ALA A 665 22.68 4.96 -0.13
C ALA A 665 22.42 6.21 -1.00
N PRO A 666 23.46 6.80 -1.61
CA PRO A 666 23.29 7.89 -2.54
C PRO A 666 22.78 7.32 -3.87
N VAL A 667 21.85 8.04 -4.51
CA VAL A 667 21.21 7.58 -5.75
C VAL A 667 21.14 8.75 -6.72
N LEU A 668 21.79 8.58 -7.86
CA LEU A 668 21.74 9.55 -8.95
C LEU A 668 20.58 9.21 -9.90
N VAL A 669 19.74 10.20 -10.15
CA VAL A 669 18.81 10.20 -11.28
C VAL A 669 19.15 11.39 -12.17
N TYR A 670 18.89 11.27 -13.47
CA TYR A 670 19.13 12.35 -14.41
C TYR A 670 17.94 12.54 -15.35
N GLU A 671 17.66 13.80 -15.67
CA GLU A 671 16.63 14.20 -16.61
C GLU A 671 17.24 15.03 -17.76
N PRO A 672 17.01 14.67 -19.03
CA PRO A 672 16.27 13.48 -19.49
C PRO A 672 17.00 12.15 -19.16
N ALA A 673 16.25 11.06 -18.97
CA ALA A 673 16.80 9.72 -18.70
C ALA A 673 17.59 9.11 -19.88
N GLY A 674 17.53 9.76 -21.04
CA GLY A 674 18.30 9.46 -22.23
C GLY A 674 17.96 10.42 -23.36
N ILE A 675 18.87 10.56 -24.31
CA ILE A 675 18.65 11.28 -25.56
C ILE A 675 18.49 10.19 -26.62
N PHE A 676 17.26 9.81 -26.97
CA PHE A 676 16.97 8.61 -27.78
C PHE A 676 16.46 8.92 -29.18
N GLU A 677 16.58 7.93 -30.08
CA GLU A 677 16.16 7.96 -31.48
C GLU A 677 14.63 7.95 -31.70
N GLU A 678 13.83 7.53 -30.71
CA GLU A 678 12.39 7.28 -30.89
C GLU A 678 11.58 8.57 -31.16
N THR A 679 12.10 9.73 -30.76
CA THR A 679 11.77 11.04 -31.33
C THR A 679 13.09 11.72 -31.69
N PRO A 680 13.48 11.78 -32.97
CA PRO A 680 14.86 12.11 -33.30
C PRO A 680 15.18 13.54 -32.89
N SER A 681 15.95 13.67 -31.82
CA SER A 681 16.65 14.91 -31.49
C SER A 681 17.71 15.13 -32.57
N TRP A 682 17.70 16.31 -33.19
CA TRP A 682 18.55 16.57 -34.35
C TRP A 682 19.05 18.00 -34.43
N THR A 683 20.21 18.16 -35.08
CA THR A 683 20.76 19.48 -35.44
C THR A 683 21.22 19.48 -36.89
N LYS A 684 21.44 20.68 -37.45
CA LYS A 684 21.95 20.82 -38.81
C LYS A 684 23.44 20.48 -38.89
N PRO A 685 23.91 20.08 -40.09
CA PRO A 685 25.33 19.88 -40.30
C PRO A 685 26.11 21.17 -40.04
N GLY A 686 27.17 21.08 -39.24
CA GLY A 686 27.99 22.21 -38.81
C GLY A 686 27.39 23.08 -37.71
N GLU A 687 26.21 22.76 -37.16
CA GLU A 687 25.60 23.46 -36.04
C GLU A 687 25.77 22.65 -34.74
N GLU A 688 26.11 23.34 -33.66
CA GLU A 688 26.20 22.80 -32.31
C GLU A 688 24.84 22.89 -31.62
N GLU A 689 24.48 21.89 -30.82
CA GLU A 689 23.30 21.89 -29.95
C GLU A 689 23.71 21.74 -28.50
N THR A 690 23.01 22.41 -27.59
CA THR A 690 23.20 22.27 -26.15
C THR A 690 21.96 21.66 -25.50
N VAL A 691 22.13 20.54 -24.81
CA VAL A 691 21.08 19.87 -24.04
C VAL A 691 21.44 19.93 -22.56
N THR A 692 20.60 20.60 -21.76
CA THR A 692 20.76 20.59 -20.30
C THR A 692 20.30 19.25 -19.74
N VAL A 693 21.15 18.65 -18.91
CA VAL A 693 20.86 17.45 -18.13
C VAL A 693 20.89 17.82 -16.66
N THR A 694 19.78 17.61 -15.97
CA THR A 694 19.67 17.82 -14.53
C THR A 694 20.04 16.52 -13.82
N LEU A 695 21.11 16.55 -13.02
CA LEU A 695 21.53 15.49 -12.12
C LEU A 695 20.85 15.70 -10.76
N THR A 696 20.13 14.72 -10.25
CA THR A 696 19.39 14.82 -8.99
C THR A 696 19.82 13.69 -8.05
N ASN A 697 20.17 14.03 -6.82
CA ASN A 697 20.36 13.05 -5.75
C ASN A 697 18.99 12.76 -5.11
N ILE A 698 18.52 11.53 -5.27
CA ILE A 698 17.30 11.02 -4.61
C ILE A 698 17.63 10.02 -3.48
N GLY A 699 18.92 9.89 -3.14
CA GLY A 699 19.39 9.05 -2.06
C GLY A 699 19.28 9.70 -0.68
N ASN A 700 19.62 8.94 0.35
CA ASN A 700 19.56 9.37 1.75
C ASN A 700 20.91 9.86 2.32
N THR A 701 21.89 10.06 1.44
CA THR A 701 23.21 10.61 1.77
C THR A 701 23.70 11.48 0.61
N ASP A 702 24.63 12.41 0.85
CA ASP A 702 25.26 13.23 -0.19
C ASP A 702 25.89 12.36 -1.31
N LEU A 703 25.51 12.66 -2.55
CA LEU A 703 26.06 12.03 -3.75
C LEU A 703 27.35 12.75 -4.15
N THR A 704 28.46 12.02 -4.20
CA THR A 704 29.73 12.52 -4.72
C THR A 704 30.01 11.92 -6.09
N VAL A 705 30.01 12.76 -7.12
CA VAL A 705 30.39 12.42 -8.49
C VAL A 705 31.88 12.68 -8.66
N SER A 706 32.67 11.60 -8.66
CA SER A 706 34.13 11.64 -8.75
C SER A 706 34.65 11.99 -10.14
N SER A 707 33.90 11.67 -11.20
CA SER A 707 34.24 12.06 -12.57
C SER A 707 33.04 11.91 -13.52
N ILE A 708 33.00 12.75 -14.55
CA ILE A 708 32.08 12.63 -15.69
C ILE A 708 32.91 12.28 -16.93
N VAL A 709 32.61 11.16 -17.56
CA VAL A 709 33.31 10.67 -18.75
C VAL A 709 32.33 10.65 -19.93
N VAL A 710 32.71 11.29 -21.03
CA VAL A 710 31.99 11.21 -22.31
C VAL A 710 32.67 10.19 -23.20
N GLU A 711 31.87 9.31 -23.78
CA GLU A 711 32.34 8.31 -24.75
C GLU A 711 31.52 8.41 -26.03
N GLU A 712 32.22 8.53 -27.15
CA GLU A 712 31.66 8.46 -28.50
C GLU A 712 31.71 6.99 -28.95
N ILE A 713 30.55 6.43 -29.27
CA ILE A 713 30.34 5.02 -29.63
C ILE A 713 30.07 4.95 -31.14
N ASP A 714 30.67 3.97 -31.81
CA ASP A 714 30.41 3.69 -33.22
C ASP A 714 30.62 4.90 -34.17
N ASN A 715 31.69 5.68 -33.95
CA ASN A 715 32.21 6.60 -34.96
C ASN A 715 32.79 5.78 -36.13
N ALA A 716 31.94 5.41 -37.09
CA ALA A 716 32.36 4.76 -38.33
C ALA A 716 33.31 5.65 -39.15
N ASP A 717 33.26 6.97 -38.94
CA ASP A 717 34.19 7.94 -39.48
C ASP A 717 34.96 8.66 -38.35
N PRO A 718 36.28 8.45 -38.24
CA PRO A 718 37.15 9.18 -37.31
C PRO A 718 37.15 10.70 -37.50
N SER A 719 36.63 11.21 -38.62
CA SER A 719 36.48 12.66 -38.84
C SER A 719 35.46 13.31 -37.90
N TYR A 720 34.61 12.50 -37.27
CA TYR A 720 33.59 12.95 -36.30
C TYR A 720 34.09 13.00 -34.86
N ASP A 721 35.33 12.56 -34.57
CA ASP A 721 35.86 12.53 -33.21
C ASP A 721 35.81 13.91 -32.52
N GLY A 722 35.28 13.95 -31.30
CA GLY A 722 35.10 15.17 -30.52
C GLY A 722 33.76 15.88 -30.77
N TRP A 723 32.77 15.19 -31.31
CA TRP A 723 31.41 15.71 -31.48
C TRP A 723 30.66 15.85 -30.14
N LEU A 724 31.04 15.10 -29.09
CA LEU A 724 30.37 15.11 -27.79
C LEU A 724 31.27 15.67 -26.69
N THR A 725 30.83 16.71 -26.01
CA THR A 725 31.46 17.22 -24.79
C THR A 725 30.44 17.69 -23.75
N TYR A 726 30.91 18.19 -22.61
CA TYR A 726 30.03 18.76 -21.57
C TYR A 726 30.65 20.01 -20.92
N ASP A 727 29.78 20.87 -20.41
CA ASP A 727 30.09 21.94 -19.45
C ASP A 727 29.40 21.61 -18.12
N ASP A 728 30.18 21.41 -17.07
CA ASP A 728 29.68 21.08 -15.73
C ASP A 728 29.19 22.32 -14.96
N LYS A 729 29.27 23.51 -15.56
CA LYS A 729 28.88 24.79 -14.95
C LYS A 729 29.60 25.08 -13.62
N GLY A 730 30.80 24.54 -13.43
CA GLY A 730 31.59 24.69 -12.21
C GLY A 730 31.16 23.75 -11.08
N PHE A 731 30.62 22.58 -11.42
CA PHE A 731 30.20 21.56 -10.47
C PHE A 731 31.30 21.22 -9.46
N SER A 732 30.96 21.23 -8.17
CA SER A 732 31.90 20.92 -7.09
C SER A 732 32.18 19.42 -6.93
N GLY A 733 31.43 18.56 -7.64
CA GLY A 733 31.49 17.11 -7.53
C GLY A 733 30.59 16.53 -6.42
N THR A 734 29.78 17.33 -5.73
CA THR A 734 28.85 16.85 -4.70
C THR A 734 27.46 17.43 -4.92
N ILE A 735 26.45 16.56 -4.90
CA ILE A 735 25.03 16.92 -4.93
C ILE A 735 24.45 16.48 -3.59
N THR A 736 23.94 17.43 -2.81
CA THR A 736 23.45 17.12 -1.46
C THR A 736 22.19 16.26 -1.51
N GLU A 737 21.91 15.49 -0.47
CA GLU A 737 20.58 14.88 -0.30
C GLU A 737 19.51 15.95 -0.03
N VAL A 738 19.89 17.16 0.42
CA VAL A 738 18.98 18.14 0.99
C VAL A 738 18.19 18.92 -0.05
N VAL A 739 16.86 18.88 0.06
CA VAL A 739 15.95 19.62 -0.83
C VAL A 739 15.91 21.11 -0.43
N PRO A 740 15.84 22.05 -1.39
CA PRO A 740 15.72 21.84 -2.84
C PRO A 740 17.04 21.89 -3.58
N SER A 741 18.17 21.82 -2.87
CA SER A 741 19.50 21.93 -3.47
C SER A 741 20.06 20.58 -3.92
N ASN A 742 19.23 19.54 -3.97
CA ASN A 742 19.60 18.17 -4.27
C ASN A 742 19.77 17.90 -5.78
N TYR A 743 20.06 18.92 -6.56
CA TYR A 743 20.27 18.79 -8.00
C TYR A 743 21.40 19.69 -8.51
N TRP A 744 21.91 19.35 -9.69
CA TRP A 744 22.88 20.14 -10.42
C TRP A 744 22.67 19.99 -11.94
N ASP A 745 22.71 21.10 -12.67
CA ASP A 745 22.59 21.07 -14.12
C ASP A 745 23.97 21.01 -14.78
N ILE A 746 24.12 20.10 -15.73
CA ILE A 746 25.23 20.09 -16.69
C ILE A 746 24.69 20.38 -18.09
N ASP A 747 25.50 20.97 -18.95
CA ASP A 747 25.15 21.13 -20.37
C ASP A 747 25.93 20.11 -21.18
N LEU A 748 25.24 19.24 -21.89
CA LEU A 748 25.81 18.39 -22.92
C LEU A 748 25.86 19.17 -24.22
N ILE A 749 27.04 19.22 -24.82
CA ILE A 749 27.28 19.93 -26.08
C ILE A 749 27.44 18.87 -27.17
N ILE A 750 26.48 18.86 -28.09
CA ILE A 750 26.34 17.88 -29.17
C ILE A 750 26.74 18.53 -30.49
N ASN A 751 27.49 17.80 -31.31
CA ASN A 751 28.15 18.32 -32.49
C ASN A 751 29.05 19.52 -32.16
N THR A 752 29.85 19.35 -31.10
CA THR A 752 30.74 20.37 -30.53
C THR A 752 31.57 21.04 -31.61
N GLY A 753 31.55 22.37 -31.69
CA GLY A 753 32.26 23.14 -32.69
C GLY A 753 31.82 22.91 -34.14
N GLY A 754 30.71 22.21 -34.37
CA GLY A 754 30.18 21.87 -35.69
C GLY A 754 31.06 20.87 -36.47
N VAL A 755 31.73 19.94 -35.78
CA VAL A 755 32.68 18.98 -36.38
C VAL A 755 32.00 18.09 -37.44
N VAL A 756 30.75 17.69 -37.21
CA VAL A 756 29.95 16.89 -38.14
C VAL A 756 29.24 17.82 -39.13
N THR A 757 29.76 17.88 -40.36
CA THR A 757 29.28 18.78 -41.43
C THR A 757 28.43 18.09 -42.49
N GLU A 758 28.09 16.81 -42.30
CA GLU A 758 27.22 16.05 -43.19
C GLU A 758 26.19 15.21 -42.40
N THR A 759 25.33 14.48 -43.12
CA THR A 759 24.31 13.66 -42.45
C THR A 759 24.94 12.49 -41.72
N ALA A 760 24.68 12.36 -40.42
CA ALA A 760 25.20 11.29 -39.58
C ALA A 760 24.21 10.90 -38.47
N VAL A 761 24.33 9.66 -38.00
CA VAL A 761 23.73 9.21 -36.74
C VAL A 761 24.87 9.04 -35.75
N LEU A 762 24.79 9.73 -34.62
CA LEU A 762 25.81 9.78 -33.60
C LEU A 762 25.33 8.99 -32.40
N GLN A 763 26.17 8.09 -31.90
CA GLN A 763 25.88 7.31 -30.70
C GLN A 763 26.95 7.60 -29.66
N GLY A 764 26.55 7.82 -28.43
CA GLY A 764 27.47 8.13 -27.35
C GLY A 764 26.87 7.81 -26.01
N ARG A 765 27.66 8.03 -24.97
CA ARG A 765 27.19 7.94 -23.58
C ARG A 765 27.98 8.86 -22.68
N VAL A 766 27.32 9.29 -21.61
CA VAL A 766 27.94 9.98 -20.48
C VAL A 766 27.91 9.03 -19.29
N ILE A 767 29.07 8.81 -18.69
CA ILE A 767 29.27 7.93 -17.55
C ILE A 767 29.57 8.80 -16.34
N PHE A 768 28.72 8.71 -15.33
CA PHE A 768 28.87 9.37 -14.04
C PHE A 768 29.46 8.37 -13.04
N ASN A 769 30.74 8.54 -12.71
CA ASN A 769 31.36 7.73 -11.66
C ASN A 769 31.08 8.38 -10.31
N SER A 770 30.16 7.82 -9.53
CA SER A 770 29.72 8.35 -8.25
C SER A 770 29.99 7.36 -7.10
N ASN A 771 29.68 7.77 -5.87
CA ASN A 771 29.60 6.89 -4.70
C ASN A 771 28.27 6.11 -4.62
N ALA A 772 27.40 6.17 -5.64
CA ALA A 772 26.17 5.39 -5.69
C ALA A 772 26.47 3.88 -5.75
N GLY A 773 25.67 3.08 -5.03
CA GLY A 773 25.91 1.65 -4.84
C GLY A 773 25.83 0.78 -6.11
N ASN A 774 25.26 1.31 -7.19
CA ASN A 774 25.01 0.58 -8.44
C ASN A 774 26.19 0.60 -9.44
N GLY A 775 27.31 1.23 -9.09
CA GLY A 775 28.43 1.44 -10.00
C GLY A 775 28.27 2.75 -10.79
N ALA A 776 28.85 2.81 -12.00
CA ALA A 776 28.81 4.01 -12.81
C ALA A 776 27.47 4.16 -13.54
N ASP A 777 26.75 5.24 -13.26
CA ASP A 777 25.49 5.57 -13.92
C ASP A 777 25.75 6.03 -15.36
N THR A 778 24.93 5.59 -16.32
CA THR A 778 25.19 5.81 -17.75
C THR A 778 24.00 6.42 -18.47
N LEU A 779 24.13 7.67 -18.88
CA LEU A 779 23.20 8.34 -19.79
C LEU A 779 23.55 7.97 -21.23
N LYS A 780 22.59 7.37 -21.95
CA LYS A 780 22.76 7.00 -23.36
C LYS A 780 22.34 8.13 -24.29
N ILE A 781 23.08 8.30 -25.38
CA ILE A 781 22.86 9.32 -26.39
C ILE A 781 22.79 8.66 -27.78
N GLY A 782 21.69 8.91 -28.48
CA GLY A 782 21.50 8.71 -29.90
C GLY A 782 21.00 10.02 -30.50
N TYR A 783 21.72 10.56 -31.49
CA TYR A 783 21.47 11.90 -32.03
C TYR A 783 21.64 11.94 -33.54
N VAL A 784 20.82 12.72 -34.24
CA VAL A 784 20.87 12.83 -35.71
C VAL A 784 21.44 14.18 -36.12
N VAL A 785 22.44 14.18 -37.01
CA VAL A 785 22.87 15.38 -37.74
C VAL A 785 22.32 15.27 -39.14
N ALA A 786 21.44 16.19 -39.55
CA ALA A 786 20.86 16.20 -40.89
C ALA A 786 20.33 17.60 -41.21
N ASP A 787 20.29 18.00 -42.49
CA ASP A 787 19.70 19.30 -42.86
C ASP A 787 18.17 19.32 -42.68
N THR A 788 17.53 18.16 -42.78
CA THR A 788 16.10 17.98 -42.57
C THR A 788 15.82 16.59 -42.02
N VAL A 789 15.09 16.52 -40.92
CA VAL A 789 14.53 15.27 -40.38
C VAL A 789 13.02 15.30 -40.59
N GLN A 790 12.49 14.25 -41.19
CA GLN A 790 11.04 14.05 -41.30
C GLN A 790 10.59 13.24 -40.09
N LEU A 791 9.94 13.91 -39.13
CA LEU A 791 9.38 13.27 -37.95
C LEU A 791 8.29 12.29 -38.33
N TYR A 792 8.12 11.23 -37.53
CA TYR A 792 7.04 10.28 -37.72
C TYR A 792 5.68 10.98 -37.54
N GLU A 793 4.87 11.00 -38.59
CA GLU A 793 3.49 11.49 -38.55
C GLU A 793 2.56 10.37 -38.95
N GLN A 794 1.58 10.06 -38.11
CA GLN A 794 0.42 9.24 -38.46
C GLN A 794 -0.77 10.15 -38.74
N ASP A 795 -1.50 9.85 -39.80
CA ASP A 795 -2.81 10.41 -40.07
C ASP A 795 -3.80 9.27 -40.32
N THR A 796 -5.06 9.47 -39.98
CA THR A 796 -6.11 8.47 -40.20
C THR A 796 -7.08 8.97 -41.26
N LEU A 797 -7.04 8.31 -42.41
CA LEU A 797 -7.97 8.58 -43.50
C LEU A 797 -9.28 7.85 -43.25
N PHE A 798 -10.35 8.60 -43.02
CA PHE A 798 -11.69 8.04 -42.80
C PHE A 798 -12.53 8.03 -44.07
N THR A 799 -13.25 6.92 -44.28
CA THR A 799 -14.47 6.86 -45.06
C THR A 799 -15.67 6.70 -44.12
N GLN A 800 -16.91 6.69 -44.63
CA GLN A 800 -18.11 6.48 -43.81
C GLN A 800 -18.19 5.11 -43.13
N SER A 801 -17.28 4.16 -43.42
CA SER A 801 -17.36 2.78 -42.92
C SER A 801 -16.01 2.16 -42.52
N ILE A 802 -14.88 2.78 -42.87
CA ILE A 802 -13.52 2.27 -42.63
C ILE A 802 -12.57 3.45 -42.37
N GLY A 803 -11.71 3.33 -41.36
CA GLY A 803 -10.53 4.18 -41.16
C GLY A 803 -9.25 3.43 -41.50
N ILE A 804 -8.32 4.08 -42.19
CA ILE A 804 -6.96 3.55 -42.41
C ILE A 804 -5.95 4.54 -41.83
N THR A 805 -5.20 4.10 -40.83
CA THR A 805 -4.05 4.84 -40.32
C THR A 805 -2.91 4.68 -41.30
N VAL A 806 -2.37 5.79 -41.79
CA VAL A 806 -1.22 5.86 -42.68
C VAL A 806 -0.15 6.69 -41.99
N ALA A 807 1.07 6.20 -42.04
CA ALA A 807 2.23 6.91 -41.54
C ALA A 807 3.09 7.45 -42.68
N ASN A 808 3.73 8.59 -42.46
CA ASN A 808 4.63 9.18 -43.44
C ASN A 808 5.92 8.37 -43.68
N ASN A 809 6.16 7.30 -42.90
CA ASN A 809 7.18 6.29 -43.15
C ASN A 809 6.73 5.14 -44.09
N GLY A 810 5.52 5.23 -44.65
CA GLY A 810 4.97 4.25 -45.59
C GLY A 810 4.24 3.07 -44.92
N ASN A 811 4.20 3.00 -43.59
CA ASN A 811 3.41 2.00 -42.87
C ASN A 811 1.92 2.39 -42.87
N TYR A 812 1.04 1.39 -42.90
CA TYR A 812 -0.39 1.58 -42.73
C TYR A 812 -0.98 0.45 -41.87
N GLY A 813 -2.03 0.76 -41.11
CA GLY A 813 -2.65 -0.14 -40.12
C GLY A 813 -2.04 0.06 -38.73
N GLY A 814 -2.79 0.69 -37.84
CA GLY A 814 -2.39 0.98 -36.45
C GLY A 814 -3.43 0.50 -35.42
N GLY A 815 -4.10 -0.63 -35.69
CA GLY A 815 -4.95 -1.29 -34.70
C GLY A 815 -4.13 -2.31 -33.91
N LEU A 816 -4.40 -2.40 -32.60
CA LEU A 816 -3.72 -3.21 -31.55
C LEU A 816 -3.53 -4.72 -31.81
N TYR A 817 -3.81 -5.26 -33.00
CA TYR A 817 -3.83 -6.70 -33.25
C TYR A 817 -3.22 -7.22 -34.55
N ASP A 818 -2.47 -6.45 -35.35
CA ASP A 818 -1.92 -7.01 -36.59
C ASP A 818 -0.42 -6.80 -36.79
N THR A 819 0.30 -7.93 -36.80
CA THR A 819 1.71 -8.05 -37.14
C THR A 819 1.93 -7.79 -38.63
N CYS A 820 2.56 -6.65 -38.94
CA CYS A 820 3.39 -6.38 -40.13
C CYS A 820 2.92 -6.94 -41.49
N GLY A 821 2.14 -6.16 -42.23
CA GLY A 821 2.08 -6.22 -43.70
C GLY A 821 2.88 -5.09 -44.33
N ARG A 822 4.15 -5.32 -44.72
CA ARG A 822 4.89 -4.41 -45.60
C ARG A 822 4.39 -4.57 -47.04
N MET A 823 3.99 -3.49 -47.71
CA MET A 823 3.94 -3.45 -49.17
C MET A 823 5.17 -2.69 -49.70
N ASP A 824 6.03 -3.39 -50.44
CA ASP A 824 7.04 -2.78 -51.30
C ASP A 824 6.33 -2.07 -52.47
N PHE A 825 6.46 -0.74 -52.55
CA PHE A 825 6.26 -0.01 -53.80
C PHE A 825 7.63 0.35 -54.39
N HIS A 826 8.03 -0.35 -55.45
CA HIS A 826 9.04 0.15 -56.38
C HIS A 826 8.43 1.29 -57.22
N ILE A 827 9.11 2.43 -57.27
CA ILE A 827 9.00 3.39 -58.39
C ILE A 827 10.16 3.15 -59.33
#